data_AF-A0A094DY03-F1
#
_entry.id   AF-A0A094DY03-F1
#
_cell.length_a   1.000
_cell.length_b   1.000
_cell.length_c   1.000
_cell.angle_alpha   90.00
_cell.angle_beta   90.00
_cell.angle_gamma   90.00
#
_symmetry.space_group_name_H-M   'P 1'
#
loop_
_entity.id
_entity.type
_entity.pdbx_description
1 polymer ?
#
loop_
_entity_poly.entity_id
_entity_poly.type
_entity_poly.pdbx_seq_one_letter_code
_entity_poly.pdbx_strand_id
1 'polypeptide(L)'
;MPRVPDPRYIAGVPDIPHHPIRYQVPDWSSAPGKVPIQNKKVKMPRSVDYSLYLVTDSTPAILGDASLVDVVEAALAGGVTIVQYRDKSTDTGVMVDTGKRLHAVTKKYNVPLLINDRVDVALAVGCEGVHIGQDDIDIKTARRLLGDSAIIGLTVSTVEEALKGCEEGADYLGIGTIFATPTKTNTKDIIGTAGCQAILKAMAPKYSNVGTVCIGGINATNLQRVLYQSSDSSKKLDGIALVSAIIGAKDPKEAAQNLKHLVNTPPAFAALSPSDNSRVEDVAGALEAVPSIIKSVNETNPLCHNMTNLVVQNFAASVALAIGGSPIMSNHGDEASDLAKLGGALVINMGTVTQEGLRNHLLALRAYNSQGGPVVLDPVGAAATSVRKAALKTLMAGGYFDLIKGNEGEIRQAYGKGDVQQRGVDSGASMLDGQSRAALVRDLAARERNVVLMTGSTDYVSDGRRTFAIKNGHEYLGRITGSGCVLGTTISAMLAVHRQDKLIAAVAGLLHFEIAAEYAAQRPDVKGPGTFVPALIDELDRIRQSNAEGDLSWLKRADISLISRNHGTNYCATPCEAGALLLRAASILSIPIYATTQNAARLGPTCPELNLSTAVEEVDKSAFSMWPSLSHHFSSSTPSEIVIVGIESHICVTQTAIDALAAGHKVYILADGVSSCNPQEIPIALARLRQAGAVVTTSESWLYECMGDAKIAEFKQIAGVVKDTSKDTKRTMEALLSKM
;
A
#
# COMPACT_ATOMS: atom_id res chain seq x y z
N MET A 1 -58.67 32.83 -0.24
CA MET A 1 -59.26 31.89 -1.22
C MET A 1 -60.19 32.68 -2.14
N PRO A 2 -60.35 32.34 -3.44
CA PRO A 2 -59.44 31.72 -4.39
C PRO A 2 -59.44 32.43 -5.78
N ARG A 3 -58.67 31.90 -6.75
CA ARG A 3 -58.67 32.11 -8.23
C ARG A 3 -57.58 33.02 -8.86
N VAL A 4 -56.51 32.33 -9.27
CA VAL A 4 -55.86 32.39 -10.61
C VAL A 4 -56.94 32.21 -11.71
N PRO A 5 -56.93 32.89 -12.89
CA PRO A 5 -56.22 32.37 -14.08
C PRO A 5 -55.77 33.41 -15.17
N ASP A 6 -54.52 33.28 -15.67
CA ASP A 6 -54.18 32.92 -17.08
C ASP A 6 -53.99 34.17 -18.00
N PRO A 7 -53.51 34.08 -19.26
CA PRO A 7 -52.26 34.62 -19.75
C PRO A 7 -52.49 35.39 -21.09
N ARG A 8 -51.41 35.58 -21.86
CA ARG A 8 -51.35 36.14 -23.23
C ARG A 8 -51.36 37.67 -23.28
N TYR A 9 -50.26 38.27 -23.72
CA TYR A 9 -50.12 38.66 -25.13
C TYR A 9 -48.70 39.18 -25.44
N ILE A 10 -48.29 38.88 -26.67
CA ILE A 10 -47.04 39.13 -27.36
C ILE A 10 -46.86 40.62 -27.68
N ALA A 11 -45.64 41.16 -27.57
CA ALA A 11 -44.89 41.84 -28.64
C ALA A 11 -43.79 42.78 -28.12
N GLY A 12 -42.58 42.63 -28.67
CA GLY A 12 -41.65 43.75 -28.86
C GLY A 12 -40.37 43.72 -28.03
N VAL A 13 -39.34 43.01 -28.50
CA VAL A 13 -37.95 43.38 -28.22
C VAL A 13 -37.13 43.20 -29.53
N PRO A 14 -36.49 44.27 -30.04
CA PRO A 14 -35.65 44.20 -31.23
C PRO A 14 -34.22 43.70 -30.91
N ASP A 15 -33.54 43.20 -31.94
CA ASP A 15 -32.15 42.73 -31.99
C ASP A 15 -31.14 43.64 -31.28
N ILE A 16 -30.21 43.04 -30.51
CA ILE A 16 -28.99 43.69 -30.01
C ILE A 16 -27.78 42.74 -30.19
N PRO A 17 -26.62 43.21 -30.70
CA PRO A 17 -25.59 42.36 -31.29
C PRO A 17 -24.64 41.72 -30.27
N HIS A 18 -24.07 40.56 -30.62
CA HIS A 18 -22.96 39.93 -29.93
C HIS A 18 -21.66 40.75 -30.07
N HIS A 19 -21.15 41.28 -28.94
CA HIS A 19 -19.75 41.69 -28.82
C HIS A 19 -19.07 40.94 -27.65
N PRO A 20 -17.84 40.43 -27.82
CA PRO A 20 -17.13 39.70 -26.79
C PRO A 20 -16.48 40.69 -25.81
N ILE A 21 -16.89 40.67 -24.54
CA ILE A 21 -16.23 41.44 -23.47
C ILE A 21 -14.97 40.66 -23.05
N ARG A 22 -13.79 41.21 -23.37
CA ARG A 22 -12.50 40.84 -22.76
C ARG A 22 -12.40 41.50 -21.38
N TYR A 23 -12.22 40.71 -20.33
CA TYR A 23 -11.86 41.22 -19.01
C TYR A 23 -10.42 41.77 -19.02
N GLN A 24 -10.25 43.06 -18.70
CA GLN A 24 -8.95 43.66 -18.35
C GLN A 24 -8.77 43.61 -16.83
N VAL A 25 -7.59 43.17 -16.38
CA VAL A 25 -7.16 43.14 -14.98
C VAL A 25 -6.58 44.51 -14.61
N PRO A 26 -6.93 45.13 -13.47
CA PRO A 26 -6.35 46.43 -13.10
C PRO A 26 -4.87 46.31 -12.71
N ASP A 27 -4.06 47.28 -13.16
CA ASP A 27 -2.66 47.47 -12.76
C ASP A 27 -2.57 48.18 -11.40
N TRP A 28 -1.86 47.58 -10.44
CA TRP A 28 -1.67 48.10 -9.07
C TRP A 28 -0.31 48.78 -8.87
N SER A 29 0.35 49.24 -9.94
CA SER A 29 1.70 49.80 -9.87
C SER A 29 1.82 51.21 -9.26
N SER A 30 0.73 51.90 -8.90
CA SER A 30 0.80 53.34 -8.52
C SER A 30 0.01 53.74 -7.26
N ALA A 31 0.20 53.05 -6.13
CA ALA A 31 -0.26 53.54 -4.82
C ALA A 31 0.93 54.14 -4.01
N PRO A 32 0.88 55.41 -3.56
CA PRO A 32 1.97 56.04 -2.83
C PRO A 32 1.87 55.74 -1.32
N GLY A 33 2.92 55.14 -0.75
CA GLY A 33 3.03 54.89 0.68
C GLY A 33 3.94 53.71 1.02
N LYS A 34 5.25 53.86 0.84
CA LYS A 34 6.24 52.88 1.32
C LYS A 34 7.24 53.57 2.25
N VAL A 35 7.14 53.25 3.54
CA VAL A 35 8.23 53.43 4.52
C VAL A 35 9.34 52.41 4.16
N PRO A 36 10.62 52.80 4.15
CA PRO A 36 11.69 51.89 3.72
C PRO A 36 11.96 50.83 4.79
N ILE A 37 11.50 49.59 4.53
CA ILE A 37 11.98 48.41 5.24
C ILE A 37 13.35 48.07 4.65
N GLN A 38 14.39 48.14 5.46
CA GLN A 38 15.72 47.66 5.10
C GLN A 38 15.63 46.15 4.82
N ASN A 39 15.74 45.77 3.55
CA ASN A 39 15.91 44.39 3.12
C ASN A 39 17.27 43.86 3.62
N LYS A 40 17.30 43.33 4.85
CA LYS A 40 18.26 42.27 5.17
C LYS A 40 17.92 41.12 4.24
N LYS A 41 18.80 40.83 3.27
CA LYS A 41 18.73 39.61 2.46
C LYS A 41 18.55 38.43 3.41
N VAL A 42 17.36 37.85 3.44
CA VAL A 42 17.13 36.56 4.07
C VAL A 42 18.02 35.57 3.34
N LYS A 43 19.09 35.13 4.00
CA LYS A 43 19.87 33.98 3.54
C LYS A 43 18.89 32.81 3.53
N MET A 44 18.60 32.27 2.34
CA MET A 44 17.92 30.98 2.22
C MET A 44 18.58 30.00 3.19
N PRO A 45 17.82 29.30 4.05
CA PRO A 45 18.41 28.33 4.96
C PRO A 45 19.18 27.28 4.15
N ARG A 46 20.37 26.93 4.64
CA ARG A 46 21.23 25.89 4.06
C ARG A 46 20.42 24.59 4.00
N SER A 47 20.39 23.91 2.85
CA SER A 47 19.78 22.58 2.77
C SER A 47 20.51 21.64 3.75
N VAL A 48 19.77 21.05 4.70
CA VAL A 48 20.31 20.16 5.73
C VAL A 48 20.45 18.75 5.15
N ASP A 49 21.61 18.12 5.32
CA ASP A 49 21.84 16.73 4.94
C ASP A 49 21.45 15.80 6.11
N TYR A 50 20.29 15.16 6.01
CA TYR A 50 19.76 14.24 7.03
C TYR A 50 20.27 12.80 6.90
N SER A 51 21.10 12.48 5.91
CA SER A 51 21.43 11.10 5.52
C SER A 51 21.95 10.22 6.65
N LEU A 52 22.89 10.71 7.48
CA LEU A 52 23.40 9.99 8.64
C LEU A 52 23.31 10.87 9.89
N TYR A 53 22.22 10.69 10.63
CA TYR A 53 21.88 11.50 11.79
C TYR A 53 22.32 10.79 13.08
N LEU A 54 23.30 11.37 13.78
CA LEU A 54 23.70 10.91 15.10
C LEU A 54 22.87 11.56 16.21
N VAL A 55 22.26 10.74 17.07
CA VAL A 55 21.67 11.18 18.34
C VAL A 55 22.55 10.67 19.46
N THR A 56 22.99 11.56 20.35
CA THR A 56 23.90 11.18 21.45
C THR A 56 23.17 10.44 22.58
N ASP A 57 23.92 9.66 23.33
CA ASP A 57 23.49 9.15 24.63
C ASP A 57 24.70 9.12 25.56
N SER A 58 24.63 9.86 26.68
CA SER A 58 25.71 9.99 27.65
C SER A 58 25.67 8.93 28.76
N THR A 59 24.73 7.99 28.71
CA THR A 59 24.58 6.99 29.77
C THR A 59 25.76 6.00 29.76
N PRO A 60 26.23 5.55 30.93
CA PRO A 60 27.29 4.55 31.03
C PRO A 60 26.97 3.24 30.29
N ALA A 61 25.67 2.92 30.12
CA ALA A 61 25.23 1.73 29.41
C ALA A 61 25.56 1.74 27.91
N ILE A 62 25.68 2.92 27.30
CA ILE A 62 25.97 3.06 25.87
C ILE A 62 27.36 3.67 25.65
N LEU A 63 27.67 4.77 26.32
CA LEU A 63 28.94 5.49 26.17
C LEU A 63 30.11 4.80 26.90
N GLY A 64 29.83 4.05 27.98
CA GLY A 64 30.86 3.56 28.89
C GLY A 64 31.64 4.72 29.53
N ASP A 65 32.96 4.58 29.59
CA ASP A 65 33.88 5.58 30.14
C ASP A 65 34.44 6.55 29.09
N ALA A 66 33.94 6.49 27.85
CA ALA A 66 34.44 7.30 26.76
C ALA A 66 34.01 8.77 26.87
N SER A 67 34.82 9.67 26.33
CA SER A 67 34.47 11.08 26.17
C SER A 67 33.45 11.24 25.04
N LEU A 68 32.26 11.74 25.38
CA LEU A 68 31.20 11.98 24.38
C LEU A 68 31.67 12.86 23.22
N VAL A 69 32.47 13.90 23.52
CA VAL A 69 32.97 14.84 22.51
C VAL A 69 33.91 14.14 21.54
N ASP A 70 34.79 13.26 22.03
CA ASP A 70 35.76 12.54 21.19
C ASP A 70 35.06 11.48 20.33
N VAL A 71 34.05 10.80 20.89
CA VAL A 71 33.19 9.86 20.15
C VAL A 71 32.44 10.58 19.02
N VAL A 72 31.87 11.76 19.29
CA VAL A 72 31.20 12.56 18.26
C VAL A 72 32.18 13.08 17.21
N GLU A 73 33.38 13.53 17.59
CA GLU A 73 34.42 13.96 16.64
C GLU A 73 34.86 12.81 15.72
N ALA A 74 35.05 11.61 16.27
CA ALA A 74 35.36 10.40 15.50
C ALA A 74 34.22 10.05 14.53
N ALA A 75 32.97 10.10 14.97
CA ALA A 75 31.81 9.83 14.13
C ALA A 75 31.64 10.86 12.99
N LEU A 76 31.91 12.15 13.25
CA LEU A 76 31.95 13.21 12.24
C LEU A 76 33.03 12.94 11.19
N ALA A 77 34.23 12.53 11.61
CA ALA A 77 35.30 12.11 10.70
C ALA A 77 34.92 10.86 9.88
N GLY A 78 33.93 10.09 10.33
CA GLY A 78 33.37 8.95 9.62
C GLY A 78 32.21 9.27 8.68
N GLY A 79 31.69 10.51 8.67
CA GLY A 79 30.68 10.96 7.73
C GLY A 79 29.27 11.19 8.29
N VAL A 80 29.13 11.36 9.60
CA VAL A 80 27.89 11.89 10.21
C VAL A 80 27.58 13.28 9.65
N THR A 81 26.32 13.51 9.28
CA THR A 81 25.88 14.73 8.56
C THR A 81 25.03 15.68 9.40
N ILE A 82 24.55 15.22 10.55
CA ILE A 82 23.82 16.01 11.54
C ILE A 82 23.95 15.35 12.93
N VAL A 83 24.08 16.17 13.98
CA VAL A 83 24.22 15.70 15.37
C VAL A 83 23.09 16.29 16.22
N GLN A 84 22.44 15.45 17.02
CA GLN A 84 21.51 15.87 18.08
C GLN A 84 22.12 15.52 19.43
N TYR A 85 22.34 16.54 20.25
CA TYR A 85 22.71 16.36 21.64
C TYR A 85 21.45 16.10 22.49
N ARG A 86 21.39 14.89 23.04
CA ARG A 86 20.34 14.41 23.93
C ARG A 86 20.93 14.02 25.27
N ASP A 87 20.47 14.71 26.31
CA ASP A 87 20.74 14.41 27.71
C ASP A 87 19.50 14.73 28.53
N LYS A 88 19.07 13.78 29.38
CA LYS A 88 17.85 13.88 30.18
C LYS A 88 18.10 14.05 31.68
N SER A 89 19.35 13.93 32.12
CA SER A 89 19.69 13.76 33.54
C SER A 89 20.68 14.79 34.07
N THR A 90 21.48 15.43 33.21
CA THR A 90 22.46 16.41 33.67
C THR A 90 21.84 17.78 33.97
N ASP A 91 22.46 18.49 34.91
CA ASP A 91 22.11 19.86 35.22
C ASP A 91 22.30 20.77 33.99
N THR A 92 21.39 21.74 33.84
CA THR A 92 21.35 22.64 32.67
C THR A 92 22.70 23.33 32.40
N GLY A 93 23.45 23.72 33.44
CA GLY A 93 24.77 24.35 33.27
C GLY A 93 25.80 23.41 32.60
N VAL A 94 25.83 22.15 33.02
CA VAL A 94 26.69 21.10 32.45
C VAL A 94 26.25 20.76 31.03
N MET A 95 24.93 20.72 30.79
CA MET A 95 24.36 20.49 29.47
C MET A 95 24.77 21.60 28.48
N VAL A 96 24.73 22.87 28.89
CA VAL A 96 25.17 24.00 28.06
C VAL A 96 26.67 23.95 27.78
N ASP A 97 27.51 23.67 28.79
CA ASP A 97 28.97 23.53 28.59
C ASP A 97 29.31 22.42 27.59
N THR A 98 28.71 21.24 27.79
CA THR A 98 28.88 20.09 26.89
C THR A 98 28.37 20.42 25.49
N GLY A 99 27.20 21.05 25.37
CA GLY A 99 26.64 21.51 24.10
C GLY A 99 27.57 22.47 23.35
N LYS A 100 28.23 23.41 24.05
CA LYS A 100 29.23 24.31 23.45
C LYS A 100 30.47 23.57 22.94
N ARG A 101 30.96 22.57 23.69
CA ARG A 101 32.08 21.73 23.26
C ARG A 101 31.72 20.91 22.02
N LEU A 102 30.54 20.30 22.00
CA LEU A 102 30.03 19.59 20.82
C LEU A 102 29.88 20.51 19.63
N HIS A 103 29.32 21.72 19.80
CA HIS A 103 29.15 22.70 18.73
C HIS A 103 30.47 23.15 18.14
N ALA A 104 31.49 23.34 18.98
CA ALA A 104 32.82 23.69 18.53
C ALA A 104 33.40 22.61 17.60
N VAL A 105 33.17 21.34 17.91
CA VAL A 105 33.59 20.21 17.06
C VAL A 105 32.74 20.14 15.79
N THR A 106 31.41 20.17 15.88
CA THR A 106 30.54 20.02 14.69
C THR A 106 30.78 21.13 13.66
N LYS A 107 31.09 22.36 14.11
CA LYS A 107 31.48 23.48 13.25
C LYS A 107 32.74 23.21 12.41
N LYS A 108 33.73 22.49 12.95
CA LYS A 108 34.95 22.12 12.18
C LYS A 108 34.61 21.30 10.94
N TYR A 109 33.54 20.50 11.02
CA TYR A 109 33.06 19.63 9.94
C TYR A 109 31.91 20.26 9.13
N ASN A 110 31.49 21.49 9.46
CA ASN A 110 30.32 22.14 8.87
C ASN A 110 29.03 21.30 8.99
N VAL A 111 28.86 20.64 10.14
CA VAL A 111 27.71 19.80 10.47
C VAL A 111 26.85 20.51 11.52
N PRO A 112 25.51 20.61 11.35
CA PRO A 112 24.63 21.25 12.32
C PRO A 112 24.54 20.44 13.62
N LEU A 113 24.44 21.18 14.74
CA LEU A 113 24.11 20.64 16.05
C LEU A 113 22.67 21.04 16.44
N LEU A 114 21.87 20.05 16.82
CA LEU A 114 20.55 20.25 17.41
C LEU A 114 20.54 19.88 18.89
N ILE A 115 19.71 20.55 19.68
CA ILE A 115 19.44 20.17 21.08
C ILE A 115 18.09 19.46 21.17
N ASN A 116 18.05 18.34 21.89
CA ASN A 116 16.83 17.61 22.16
C ASN A 116 15.99 18.31 23.25
N ASP A 117 14.71 18.54 22.99
CA ASP A 117 13.61 19.06 23.83
C ASP A 117 13.80 20.52 24.37
N ARG A 118 15.05 20.93 24.66
CA ARG A 118 15.40 22.14 25.42
C ARG A 118 15.76 23.34 24.54
N VAL A 119 14.76 24.15 24.19
CA VAL A 119 14.91 25.41 23.42
C VAL A 119 15.79 26.44 24.14
N ASP A 120 15.68 26.53 25.46
CA ASP A 120 16.50 27.41 26.30
C ASP A 120 18.00 27.07 26.22
N VAL A 121 18.33 25.78 26.23
CA VAL A 121 19.71 25.30 26.08
C VAL A 121 20.22 25.57 24.66
N ALA A 122 19.40 25.36 23.63
CA ALA A 122 19.77 25.68 22.25
C ALA A 122 20.14 27.17 22.08
N LEU A 123 19.36 28.07 22.68
CA LEU A 123 19.66 29.51 22.71
C LEU A 123 20.97 29.81 23.45
N ALA A 124 21.22 29.19 24.60
CA ALA A 124 22.41 29.40 25.40
C ALA A 124 23.70 28.87 24.74
N VAL A 125 23.59 27.79 23.97
CA VAL A 125 24.68 27.22 23.14
C VAL A 125 24.88 28.05 21.87
N GLY A 126 23.81 28.58 21.29
CA GLY A 126 23.82 29.28 19.99
C GLY A 126 24.00 28.33 18.81
N CYS A 127 23.44 27.12 18.91
CA CYS A 127 23.48 26.10 17.86
C CYS A 127 22.36 26.25 16.82
N GLU A 128 22.33 25.36 15.82
CA GLU A 128 21.51 25.51 14.62
C GLU A 128 20.02 25.22 14.84
N GLY A 129 19.64 24.53 15.92
CA GLY A 129 18.22 24.34 16.23
C GLY A 129 17.92 23.28 17.28
N VAL A 130 16.72 22.71 17.21
CA VAL A 130 16.17 21.75 18.17
C VAL A 130 15.45 20.58 17.52
N HIS A 131 15.30 19.50 18.28
CA HIS A 131 14.32 18.46 18.01
C HIS A 131 13.40 18.35 19.23
N ILE A 132 12.09 18.33 19.00
CA ILE A 132 11.08 18.33 20.06
C ILE A 132 10.19 17.08 19.97
N GLY A 133 9.78 16.59 21.13
CA GLY A 133 8.75 15.56 21.29
C GLY A 133 7.33 16.13 21.30
N GLN A 134 6.35 15.23 21.41
CA GLN A 134 4.92 15.59 21.41
C GLN A 134 4.47 16.30 22.70
N ASP A 135 5.16 16.05 23.82
CA ASP A 135 4.84 16.62 25.13
C ASP A 135 5.68 17.87 25.46
N ASP A 136 6.53 18.31 24.52
CA ASP A 136 7.42 19.45 24.69
C ASP A 136 6.76 20.76 24.20
N ILE A 137 7.56 21.82 24.17
CA ILE A 137 7.14 23.11 23.62
C ILE A 137 6.71 22.99 22.15
N ASP A 138 5.62 23.65 21.78
CA ASP A 138 5.08 23.57 20.43
C ASP A 138 5.99 24.24 19.38
N ILE A 139 5.90 23.79 18.12
CA ILE A 139 6.74 24.28 17.01
C ILE A 139 6.64 25.80 16.85
N LYS A 140 5.43 26.37 16.96
CA LYS A 140 5.22 27.81 16.72
C LYS A 140 5.92 28.63 17.79
N THR A 141 5.84 28.18 19.05
CA THR A 141 6.56 28.81 20.15
C THR A 141 8.08 28.65 20.01
N ALA A 142 8.57 27.45 19.67
CA ALA A 142 10.01 27.23 19.43
C ALA A 142 10.54 28.11 18.29
N ARG A 143 9.80 28.21 17.18
CA ARG A 143 10.10 29.08 16.03
C ARG A 143 10.18 30.55 16.43
N ARG A 144 9.23 31.02 17.24
CA ARG A 144 9.22 32.41 17.76
C ARG A 144 10.46 32.73 18.60
N LEU A 145 10.97 31.76 19.36
CA LEU A 145 12.13 31.95 20.23
C LEU A 145 13.47 31.85 19.48
N LEU A 146 13.60 30.87 18.57
CA LEU A 146 14.86 30.58 17.87
C LEU A 146 15.01 31.35 16.55
N GLY A 147 13.91 31.87 16.00
CA GLY A 147 13.86 32.59 14.74
C GLY A 147 13.67 31.69 13.51
N ASP A 148 13.43 32.34 12.37
CA ASP A 148 13.03 31.67 11.12
C ASP A 148 14.11 30.77 10.51
N SER A 149 15.38 30.99 10.85
CA SER A 149 16.52 30.23 10.32
C SER A 149 16.87 28.98 11.11
N ALA A 150 16.23 28.75 12.28
CA ALA A 150 16.51 27.60 13.11
C ALA A 150 16.02 26.30 12.46
N ILE A 151 16.67 25.18 12.74
CA ILE A 151 16.21 23.85 12.31
C ILE A 151 15.33 23.26 13.42
N ILE A 152 14.05 23.00 13.15
CA ILE A 152 13.10 22.47 14.13
C ILE A 152 12.56 21.13 13.63
N GLY A 153 12.92 20.06 14.34
CA GLY A 153 12.42 18.71 14.09
C GLY A 153 11.32 18.30 15.07
N LEU A 154 10.39 17.47 14.64
CA LEU A 154 9.33 16.92 15.49
C LEU A 154 9.34 15.38 15.48
N THR A 155 9.25 14.74 16.65
CA THR A 155 8.99 13.30 16.75
C THR A 155 7.53 12.99 16.39
N VAL A 156 7.29 12.02 15.50
CA VAL A 156 5.94 11.58 15.10
C VAL A 156 5.88 10.06 15.01
N SER A 157 4.76 9.45 15.37
CA SER A 157 4.52 8.01 15.30
C SER A 157 3.23 7.64 14.56
N THR A 158 2.39 8.62 14.22
CA THR A 158 1.14 8.42 13.48
C THR A 158 1.06 9.30 12.24
N VAL A 159 0.13 8.98 11.34
CA VAL A 159 -0.13 9.81 10.14
C VAL A 159 -0.64 11.18 10.55
N GLU A 160 -1.52 11.21 11.55
CA GLU A 160 -2.14 12.42 12.07
C GLU A 160 -1.10 13.37 12.68
N GLU A 161 -0.18 12.85 13.50
CA GLU A 161 0.93 13.62 14.07
C GLU A 161 1.86 14.15 12.98
N ALA A 162 2.16 13.34 11.95
CA ALA A 162 3.02 13.76 10.85
C ALA A 162 2.42 14.92 10.04
N LEU A 163 1.13 14.82 9.68
CA LEU A 163 0.45 15.88 8.93
C LEU A 163 0.35 17.16 9.77
N LYS A 164 -0.01 17.05 11.05
CA LYS A 164 -0.06 18.19 11.97
C LYS A 164 1.31 18.86 12.13
N GLY A 165 2.37 18.09 12.33
CA GLY A 165 3.73 18.62 12.44
C GLY A 165 4.17 19.40 11.20
N CYS A 166 3.79 18.91 10.01
CA CYS A 166 4.02 19.64 8.76
C CYS A 166 3.23 20.96 8.70
N GLU A 167 1.96 20.95 9.13
CA GLU A 167 1.12 22.16 9.17
C GLU A 167 1.63 23.22 10.14
N GLU A 168 2.23 22.79 11.24
CA GLU A 168 2.81 23.69 12.25
C GLU A 168 4.17 24.25 11.85
N GLY A 169 4.79 23.75 10.78
CA GLY A 169 6.04 24.28 10.21
C GLY A 169 7.31 23.60 10.71
N ALA A 170 7.26 22.29 10.98
CA ALA A 170 8.46 21.48 11.17
C ALA A 170 9.34 21.50 9.90
N ASP A 171 10.65 21.64 10.07
CA ASP A 171 11.60 21.52 8.94
C ASP A 171 11.83 20.06 8.55
N TYR A 172 11.76 19.16 9.55
CA TYR A 172 11.83 17.72 9.34
C TYR A 172 11.07 16.94 10.42
N LEU A 173 10.75 15.68 10.13
CA LEU A 173 10.11 14.76 11.07
C LEU A 173 11.03 13.60 11.43
N GLY A 174 11.11 13.30 12.73
CA GLY A 174 11.68 12.07 13.28
C GLY A 174 10.59 11.02 13.43
N ILE A 175 10.52 10.08 12.48
CA ILE A 175 9.48 9.06 12.40
C ILE A 175 9.79 7.88 13.32
N GLY A 176 9.04 7.83 14.42
CA GLY A 176 8.68 6.66 15.20
C GLY A 176 9.83 5.89 15.85
N THR A 177 9.47 4.76 16.46
CA THR A 177 10.41 3.69 16.82
C THR A 177 10.19 2.53 15.84
N ILE A 178 11.11 2.31 14.91
CA ILE A 178 10.93 1.27 13.88
C ILE A 178 11.00 -0.13 14.51
N PHE A 179 11.99 -0.36 15.37
CA PHE A 179 12.14 -1.59 16.14
C PHE A 179 12.38 -1.28 17.62
N ALA A 180 12.08 -2.25 18.50
CA ALA A 180 12.36 -2.12 19.92
C ALA A 180 13.84 -1.77 20.16
N THR A 181 14.09 -0.85 21.09
CA THR A 181 15.45 -0.39 21.43
C THR A 181 15.60 -0.17 22.94
N PRO A 182 16.78 -0.47 23.53
CA PRO A 182 17.07 -0.14 24.93
C PRO A 182 17.01 1.36 25.23
N THR A 183 17.28 2.23 24.24
CA THR A 183 17.38 3.68 24.41
C THR A 183 16.02 4.38 24.65
N LYS A 184 14.90 3.72 24.31
CA LYS A 184 13.53 4.20 24.55
C LYS A 184 12.69 3.03 25.05
N THR A 185 12.42 3.00 26.35
CA THR A 185 11.70 1.89 27.04
C THR A 185 10.19 1.92 26.84
N ASN A 186 9.62 2.98 26.26
CA ASN A 186 8.19 3.07 26.00
C ASN A 186 7.84 2.33 24.70
N THR A 187 7.32 1.12 24.81
CA THR A 187 7.05 0.20 23.69
C THR A 187 5.72 0.46 22.97
N LYS A 188 4.95 1.47 23.38
CA LYS A 188 3.61 1.75 22.82
C LYS A 188 3.64 2.26 21.37
N ASP A 189 4.79 2.71 20.88
CA ASP A 189 4.93 3.43 19.60
C ASP A 189 5.79 2.68 18.55
N ILE A 190 5.89 1.34 18.63
CA ILE A 190 6.65 0.57 17.63
C ILE A 190 5.82 0.39 16.36
N ILE A 191 6.19 1.11 15.30
CA ILE A 191 5.39 1.18 14.05
C ILE A 191 5.93 0.32 12.91
N GLY A 192 7.20 -0.10 12.97
CA GLY A 192 7.85 -0.85 11.91
C GLY A 192 7.99 -0.10 10.59
N THR A 193 8.48 -0.80 9.57
CA THR A 193 8.66 -0.24 8.22
C THR A 193 7.33 0.14 7.56
N ALA A 194 6.28 -0.65 7.80
CA ALA A 194 4.93 -0.41 7.29
C ALA A 194 4.30 0.88 7.82
N GLY A 195 4.40 1.15 9.13
CA GLY A 195 3.88 2.40 9.70
C GLY A 195 4.65 3.63 9.20
N CYS A 196 5.97 3.50 9.06
CA CYS A 196 6.80 4.55 8.45
C CYS A 196 6.41 4.82 6.99
N GLN A 197 6.18 3.77 6.19
CA GLN A 197 5.71 3.91 4.82
C GLN A 197 4.34 4.60 4.73
N ALA A 198 3.41 4.26 5.64
CA ALA A 198 2.09 4.89 5.69
C ALA A 198 2.18 6.41 5.95
N ILE A 199 3.06 6.82 6.87
CA ILE A 199 3.34 8.24 7.14
C ILE A 199 3.89 8.93 5.89
N LEU A 200 4.92 8.36 5.26
CA LEU A 200 5.55 8.94 4.07
C LEU A 200 4.55 9.08 2.91
N LYS A 201 3.72 8.07 2.68
CA LYS A 201 2.67 8.07 1.67
C LYS A 201 1.62 9.15 1.93
N ALA A 202 1.22 9.36 3.18
CA ALA A 202 0.26 10.40 3.54
C ALA A 202 0.83 11.82 3.41
N MET A 203 2.13 11.99 3.68
CA MET A 203 2.81 13.28 3.53
C MET A 203 3.04 13.68 2.07
N ALA A 204 3.31 12.71 1.20
CA ALA A 204 3.81 12.96 -0.16
C ALA A 204 2.99 13.96 -1.00
N PRO A 205 1.64 13.98 -0.98
CA PRO A 205 0.86 14.89 -1.83
C PRO A 205 1.04 16.38 -1.52
N LYS A 206 1.38 16.75 -0.27
CA LYS A 206 1.41 18.14 0.20
C LYS A 206 2.73 18.56 0.84
N TYR A 207 3.47 17.61 1.41
CA TYR A 207 4.65 17.85 2.24
C TYR A 207 5.87 17.05 1.75
N SER A 208 6.00 16.87 0.44
CA SER A 208 7.14 16.17 -0.17
C SER A 208 8.49 16.79 0.21
N ASN A 209 8.54 18.12 0.40
CA ASN A 209 9.75 18.88 0.73
C ASN A 209 10.16 18.86 2.22
N VAL A 210 9.29 18.40 3.12
CA VAL A 210 9.63 18.31 4.55
C VAL A 210 10.58 17.13 4.75
N GLY A 211 11.72 17.36 5.43
CA GLY A 211 12.71 16.32 5.67
C GLY A 211 12.14 15.19 6.54
N THR A 212 12.62 13.96 6.33
CA THR A 212 12.15 12.79 7.06
C THR A 212 13.30 11.87 7.42
N VAL A 213 13.41 11.54 8.70
CA VAL A 213 14.33 10.52 9.20
C VAL A 213 13.53 9.52 10.03
N CYS A 214 13.98 8.28 10.08
CA CYS A 214 13.42 7.30 11.02
C CYS A 214 14.43 6.97 12.12
N ILE A 215 13.93 6.52 13.27
CA ILE A 215 14.75 6.18 14.44
C ILE A 215 14.22 4.92 15.14
N GLY A 216 15.06 4.32 16.00
CA GLY A 216 14.65 3.26 16.91
C GLY A 216 14.99 1.85 16.43
N GLY A 217 15.98 1.22 17.08
CA GLY A 217 16.39 -0.16 16.83
C GLY A 217 17.03 -0.40 15.46
N ILE A 218 17.53 0.66 14.82
CA ILE A 218 18.20 0.60 13.52
C ILE A 218 19.72 0.43 13.70
N ASN A 219 20.34 -0.39 12.86
CA ASN A 219 21.78 -0.65 12.84
C ASN A 219 22.22 -1.18 11.45
N ALA A 220 23.51 -1.48 11.28
CA ALA A 220 24.09 -1.96 10.02
C ALA A 220 23.37 -3.19 9.43
N THR A 221 22.77 -4.05 10.25
CA THR A 221 22.12 -5.29 9.78
C THR A 221 20.73 -5.09 9.21
N ASN A 222 20.05 -3.97 9.51
CA ASN A 222 18.66 -3.75 9.10
C ASN A 222 18.41 -2.42 8.37
N LEU A 223 19.34 -1.47 8.39
CA LEU A 223 19.10 -0.10 7.89
C LEU A 223 18.72 -0.06 6.40
N GLN A 224 19.39 -0.85 5.55
CA GLN A 224 19.07 -0.85 4.11
C GLN A 224 17.68 -1.41 3.84
N ARG A 225 17.24 -2.41 4.63
CA ARG A 225 15.88 -2.93 4.57
C ARG A 225 14.88 -1.87 5.02
N VAL A 226 15.18 -1.11 6.07
CA VAL A 226 14.32 0.00 6.52
C VAL A 226 14.17 1.04 5.42
N LEU A 227 15.28 1.55 4.86
CA LEU A 227 15.23 2.50 3.74
C LEU A 227 14.44 1.95 2.56
N TYR A 228 14.68 0.68 2.22
CA TYR A 228 14.01 0.04 1.10
C TYR A 228 12.51 -0.11 1.33
N GLN A 229 12.08 -0.80 2.39
CA GLN A 229 10.67 -1.13 2.63
C GLN A 229 9.83 0.06 3.11
N SER A 230 10.43 1.05 3.78
CA SER A 230 9.69 2.25 4.18
C SER A 230 9.46 3.23 3.02
N SER A 231 10.19 3.09 1.91
CA SER A 231 10.03 3.98 0.75
C SER A 231 8.67 3.77 0.05
N ASP A 232 8.09 4.88 -0.41
CA ASP A 232 7.01 4.91 -1.39
C ASP A 232 7.54 5.46 -2.73
N SER A 233 6.79 5.23 -3.83
CA SER A 233 7.08 5.86 -5.13
C SER A 233 7.08 7.39 -5.10
N SER A 234 6.35 8.00 -4.17
CA SER A 234 6.11 9.44 -4.09
C SER A 234 6.98 10.16 -3.06
N LYS A 235 7.40 9.47 -1.99
CA LYS A 235 8.32 10.00 -0.96
C LYS A 235 9.16 8.89 -0.34
N LYS A 236 10.41 9.22 -0.02
CA LYS A 236 11.37 8.35 0.66
C LYS A 236 11.89 9.04 1.92
N LEU A 237 12.53 8.28 2.79
CA LEU A 237 13.32 8.85 3.89
C LEU A 237 14.51 9.63 3.34
N ASP A 238 14.78 10.79 3.93
CA ASP A 238 15.94 11.64 3.67
C ASP A 238 17.18 11.17 4.45
N GLY A 239 16.98 10.33 5.47
CA GLY A 239 18.05 9.64 6.16
C GLY A 239 17.59 8.82 7.37
N ILE A 240 18.55 8.46 8.21
CA ILE A 240 18.34 7.59 9.37
C ILE A 240 19.01 8.20 10.60
N ALA A 241 18.28 8.21 11.71
CA ALA A 241 18.82 8.58 13.01
C ALA A 241 19.25 7.35 13.83
N LEU A 242 20.46 7.41 14.38
CA LEU A 242 21.14 6.30 15.05
C LEU A 242 21.74 6.77 16.38
N VAL A 243 21.75 5.87 17.38
CA VAL A 243 22.31 6.13 18.71
C VAL A 243 23.43 5.11 19.00
N SER A 244 23.06 3.94 19.53
CA SER A 244 24.00 2.93 20.03
C SER A 244 24.87 2.32 18.93
N ALA A 245 24.40 2.31 17.68
CA ALA A 245 25.17 1.82 16.54
C ALA A 245 26.45 2.63 16.26
N ILE A 246 26.56 3.87 16.80
CA ILE A 246 27.73 4.72 16.68
C ILE A 246 28.31 5.01 18.07
N ILE A 247 27.50 5.48 19.02
CA ILE A 247 28.00 5.87 20.35
C ILE A 247 28.60 4.67 21.11
N GLY A 248 27.99 3.50 21.00
CA GLY A 248 28.46 2.27 21.67
C GLY A 248 29.41 1.43 20.83
N ALA A 249 29.89 1.93 19.68
CA ALA A 249 30.82 1.20 18.84
C ALA A 249 32.26 1.31 19.38
N LYS A 250 33.05 0.23 19.19
CA LYS A 250 34.48 0.22 19.55
C LYS A 250 35.28 1.25 18.75
N ASP A 251 34.94 1.43 17.48
CA ASP A 251 35.47 2.48 16.60
C ASP A 251 34.28 3.26 16.01
N PRO A 252 33.93 4.43 16.59
CA PRO A 252 32.83 5.25 16.09
C PRO A 252 33.05 5.78 14.67
N LYS A 253 34.31 5.98 14.24
CA LYS A 253 34.64 6.46 12.90
C LYS A 253 34.36 5.37 11.87
N GLU A 254 34.88 4.17 12.09
CA GLU A 254 34.64 3.03 11.20
C GLU A 254 33.14 2.69 11.13
N ALA A 255 32.45 2.69 12.29
CA ALA A 255 31.02 2.46 12.35
C ALA A 255 30.24 3.49 11.51
N ALA A 256 30.53 4.78 11.65
CA ALA A 256 29.90 5.83 10.86
C ALA A 256 30.21 5.71 9.36
N GLN A 257 31.44 5.36 8.98
CA GLN A 257 31.82 5.14 7.57
C GLN A 257 31.02 4.00 6.94
N ASN A 258 30.92 2.87 7.63
CA ASN A 258 30.15 1.73 7.17
C ASN A 258 28.65 2.08 7.05
N LEU A 259 28.08 2.74 8.05
CA LEU A 259 26.68 3.17 8.03
C LEU A 259 26.40 4.16 6.89
N LYS A 260 27.29 5.13 6.65
CA LYS A 260 27.19 6.07 5.53
C LYS A 260 27.25 5.35 4.17
N HIS A 261 28.12 4.36 4.04
CA HIS A 261 28.19 3.52 2.84
C HIS A 261 26.87 2.77 2.60
N LEU A 262 26.32 2.14 3.64
CA LEU A 262 25.05 1.40 3.57
C LEU A 262 23.86 2.31 3.25
N VAL A 263 23.83 3.55 3.77
CA VAL A 263 22.80 4.55 3.44
C VAL A 263 22.84 4.93 1.95
N ASN A 264 24.05 5.03 1.38
CA ASN A 264 24.26 5.48 0.00
C ASN A 264 24.21 4.36 -1.04
N THR A 265 24.07 3.11 -0.64
CA THR A 265 24.08 1.94 -1.54
C THR A 265 22.77 1.17 -1.43
N PRO A 266 22.24 0.63 -2.55
CA PRO A 266 21.08 -0.26 -2.49
C PRO A 266 21.46 -1.58 -1.80
N PRO A 267 20.53 -2.22 -1.06
CA PRO A 267 20.78 -3.55 -0.52
C PRO A 267 20.97 -4.57 -1.64
N ALA A 268 21.77 -5.61 -1.38
CA ALA A 268 22.04 -6.67 -2.36
C ALA A 268 20.77 -7.35 -2.88
N PHE A 269 19.75 -7.57 -2.02
CA PHE A 269 18.45 -8.13 -2.42
C PHE A 269 17.59 -7.22 -3.32
N ALA A 270 17.95 -5.94 -3.44
CA ALA A 270 17.27 -4.97 -4.31
C ALA A 270 18.13 -4.51 -5.50
N ALA A 271 19.44 -4.81 -5.50
CA ALA A 271 20.39 -4.31 -6.50
C ALA A 271 20.12 -4.79 -7.94
N LEU A 272 19.27 -5.82 -8.12
CA LEU A 272 18.91 -6.40 -9.41
C LEU A 272 17.53 -6.00 -9.93
N SER A 273 16.82 -5.05 -9.29
CA SER A 273 15.57 -4.54 -9.85
C SER A 273 15.87 -3.74 -11.13
N PRO A 274 15.36 -4.15 -12.31
CA PRO A 274 15.61 -3.44 -13.54
C PRO A 274 14.99 -2.04 -13.47
N SER A 275 15.45 -1.15 -14.35
CA SER A 275 14.74 0.08 -14.69
C SER A 275 13.26 -0.25 -14.87
N ASP A 276 12.36 0.54 -14.27
CA ASP A 276 10.90 0.33 -14.32
C ASP A 276 10.37 0.09 -15.75
N ASN A 277 11.12 0.47 -16.80
CA ASN A 277 10.82 0.31 -18.22
C ASN A 277 10.98 -1.10 -18.84
N SER A 278 11.52 -2.11 -18.13
CA SER A 278 11.73 -3.46 -18.72
C SER A 278 10.73 -4.51 -18.24
N ARG A 279 9.64 -4.10 -17.59
CA ARG A 279 8.70 -5.03 -16.94
C ARG A 279 7.63 -5.49 -17.91
N VAL A 280 7.28 -6.77 -17.80
CA VAL A 280 6.14 -7.35 -18.52
C VAL A 280 4.84 -6.76 -17.96
N GLU A 281 4.07 -6.04 -18.77
CA GLU A 281 2.88 -5.33 -18.28
C GLU A 281 1.56 -6.07 -18.50
N ASP A 282 1.53 -7.07 -19.39
CA ASP A 282 0.31 -7.77 -19.78
C ASP A 282 0.46 -9.30 -19.72
N VAL A 283 -0.65 -9.99 -20.02
CA VAL A 283 -0.70 -11.46 -20.03
C VAL A 283 0.14 -12.04 -21.17
N ALA A 284 0.14 -11.41 -22.34
CA ALA A 284 0.84 -11.93 -23.51
C ALA A 284 2.35 -11.96 -23.28
N GLY A 285 2.93 -10.87 -22.78
CA GLY A 285 4.34 -10.81 -22.40
C GLY A 285 4.68 -11.76 -21.25
N ALA A 286 3.74 -12.02 -20.33
CA ALA A 286 3.97 -12.97 -19.26
C ALA A 286 4.11 -14.39 -19.82
N LEU A 287 3.18 -14.79 -20.70
CA LEU A 287 3.21 -16.09 -21.37
C LEU A 287 4.43 -16.24 -22.29
N GLU A 288 4.86 -15.17 -22.97
CA GLU A 288 6.07 -15.16 -23.79
C GLU A 288 7.36 -15.39 -22.96
N ALA A 289 7.41 -14.81 -21.76
CA ALA A 289 8.58 -14.91 -20.89
C ALA A 289 8.71 -16.29 -20.19
N VAL A 290 7.59 -16.93 -19.83
CA VAL A 290 7.55 -18.17 -19.03
C VAL A 290 8.45 -19.29 -19.57
N PRO A 291 8.42 -19.65 -20.87
CA PRO A 291 9.28 -20.70 -21.42
C PRO A 291 10.78 -20.46 -21.21
N SER A 292 11.22 -19.21 -21.34
CA SER A 292 12.64 -18.85 -21.18
C SER A 292 13.13 -19.06 -19.74
N ILE A 293 12.25 -18.83 -18.76
CA ILE A 293 12.55 -19.01 -17.34
C ILE A 293 12.69 -20.50 -17.01
N ILE A 294 11.72 -21.33 -17.45
CA ILE A 294 11.77 -22.79 -17.24
C ILE A 294 13.00 -23.39 -17.92
N LYS A 295 13.32 -22.93 -19.14
CA LYS A 295 14.54 -23.33 -19.84
C LYS A 295 15.81 -22.94 -19.06
N SER A 296 15.84 -21.74 -18.50
CA SER A 296 16.98 -21.29 -17.68
C SER A 296 17.15 -22.15 -16.42
N VAL A 297 16.06 -22.57 -15.76
CA VAL A 297 16.14 -23.53 -14.64
C VAL A 297 16.76 -24.85 -15.10
N ASN A 298 16.28 -25.39 -16.22
CA ASN A 298 16.80 -26.65 -16.79
C ASN A 298 18.30 -26.57 -17.13
N GLU A 299 18.78 -25.45 -17.67
CA GLU A 299 20.18 -25.28 -18.08
C GLU A 299 21.13 -24.98 -16.92
N THR A 300 20.66 -24.28 -15.89
CA THR A 300 21.54 -23.80 -14.80
C THR A 300 21.50 -24.65 -13.54
N ASN A 301 20.49 -25.52 -13.39
CA ASN A 301 20.32 -26.38 -12.22
C ASN A 301 20.45 -25.62 -10.88
N PRO A 302 19.60 -24.59 -10.64
CA PRO A 302 19.78 -23.70 -9.49
C PRO A 302 19.61 -24.42 -8.16
N LEU A 303 20.37 -24.02 -7.14
CA LEU A 303 20.22 -24.53 -5.79
C LEU A 303 18.88 -24.10 -5.16
N CYS A 304 18.10 -25.09 -4.73
CA CYS A 304 16.86 -24.93 -3.99
C CYS A 304 17.09 -25.31 -2.53
N HIS A 305 17.47 -24.33 -1.70
CA HIS A 305 17.65 -24.54 -0.26
C HIS A 305 16.30 -24.49 0.45
N ASN A 306 15.82 -25.63 0.92
CA ASN A 306 14.52 -25.75 1.57
C ASN A 306 14.70 -25.98 3.07
N MET A 307 14.44 -24.94 3.87
CA MET A 307 14.28 -25.04 5.31
C MET A 307 12.80 -25.35 5.61
N THR A 308 12.48 -26.64 5.62
CA THR A 308 11.09 -27.11 5.69
C THR A 308 10.88 -28.26 6.66
N ASN A 309 9.60 -28.53 6.93
CA ASN A 309 9.14 -29.55 7.87
C ASN A 309 9.34 -30.97 7.31
N LEU A 310 9.47 -31.94 8.22
CA LEU A 310 9.77 -33.34 7.90
C LEU A 310 8.74 -34.00 6.97
N VAL A 311 7.48 -33.57 6.99
CA VAL A 311 6.40 -34.17 6.20
C VAL A 311 6.63 -33.96 4.70
N VAL A 312 7.22 -32.83 4.32
CA VAL A 312 7.31 -32.41 2.92
C VAL A 312 8.73 -32.47 2.33
N GLN A 313 9.77 -32.76 3.13
CA GLN A 313 11.17 -32.74 2.66
C GLN A 313 11.41 -33.64 1.44
N ASN A 314 11.00 -34.92 1.51
CA ASN A 314 11.19 -35.84 0.37
C ASN A 314 10.43 -35.37 -0.88
N PHE A 315 9.22 -34.85 -0.67
CA PHE A 315 8.39 -34.38 -1.78
C PHE A 315 8.98 -33.11 -2.42
N ALA A 316 9.44 -32.15 -1.60
CA ALA A 316 10.13 -30.95 -2.06
C ALA A 316 11.42 -31.28 -2.82
N ALA A 317 12.22 -32.24 -2.33
CA ALA A 317 13.41 -32.71 -3.02
C ALA A 317 13.08 -33.31 -4.39
N SER A 318 12.05 -34.16 -4.46
CA SER A 318 11.62 -34.80 -5.70
C SER A 318 11.08 -33.77 -6.70
N VAL A 319 10.28 -32.80 -6.25
CA VAL A 319 9.77 -31.72 -7.09
C VAL A 319 10.90 -30.83 -7.61
N ALA A 320 11.87 -30.45 -6.76
CA ALA A 320 13.02 -29.66 -7.19
C ALA A 320 13.79 -30.36 -8.31
N LEU A 321 14.03 -31.68 -8.20
CA LEU A 321 14.69 -32.45 -9.25
C LEU A 321 13.85 -32.50 -10.54
N ALA A 322 12.55 -32.77 -10.42
CA ALA A 322 11.64 -32.85 -11.57
C ALA A 322 11.57 -31.53 -12.36
N ILE A 323 11.60 -30.39 -11.68
CA ILE A 323 11.61 -29.08 -12.37
C ILE A 323 13.00 -28.62 -12.81
N GLY A 324 14.05 -29.40 -12.51
CA GLY A 324 15.43 -29.14 -12.97
C GLY A 324 16.32 -28.39 -12.00
N GLY A 325 15.91 -28.17 -10.75
CA GLY A 325 16.73 -27.59 -9.68
C GLY A 325 17.53 -28.62 -8.88
N SER A 326 18.44 -28.14 -8.03
CA SER A 326 19.26 -28.93 -7.11
C SER A 326 18.76 -28.79 -5.67
N PRO A 327 18.11 -29.79 -5.06
CA PRO A 327 17.60 -29.65 -3.69
C PRO A 327 18.69 -29.75 -2.63
N ILE A 328 18.59 -28.91 -1.60
CA ILE A 328 19.23 -29.15 -0.30
C ILE A 328 18.23 -28.89 0.84
N MET A 329 18.14 -29.81 1.79
CA MET A 329 17.15 -29.81 2.88
C MET A 329 17.77 -29.48 4.25
N SER A 330 18.81 -28.62 4.28
CA SER A 330 19.50 -28.23 5.52
C SER A 330 18.67 -27.23 6.32
N ASN A 331 18.28 -27.60 7.54
CA ASN A 331 17.62 -26.69 8.51
C ASN A 331 18.63 -26.01 9.45
N HIS A 332 19.94 -26.20 9.24
CA HIS A 332 20.99 -25.64 10.08
C HIS A 332 21.41 -24.26 9.57
N GLY A 333 21.08 -23.22 10.33
CA GLY A 333 21.28 -21.83 9.89
C GLY A 333 22.74 -21.42 9.74
N ASP A 334 23.65 -22.08 10.45
CA ASP A 334 25.07 -21.75 10.45
C ASP A 334 25.76 -22.14 9.12
N GLU A 335 25.22 -23.12 8.36
CA GLU A 335 25.68 -23.48 7.01
C GLU A 335 25.16 -22.53 5.91
N ALA A 336 24.13 -21.72 6.21
CA ALA A 336 23.41 -20.97 5.19
C ALA A 336 24.27 -19.90 4.49
N SER A 337 25.32 -19.40 5.16
CA SER A 337 26.29 -18.48 4.55
C SER A 337 27.04 -19.11 3.38
N ASP A 338 27.39 -20.39 3.50
CA ASP A 338 28.10 -21.11 2.44
C ASP A 338 27.13 -21.52 1.32
N LEU A 339 25.92 -21.94 1.67
CA LEU A 339 24.88 -22.26 0.70
C LEU A 339 24.45 -21.04 -0.12
N ALA A 340 24.33 -19.87 0.50
CA ALA A 340 23.97 -18.63 -0.19
C ALA A 340 24.99 -18.24 -1.27
N LYS A 341 26.29 -18.54 -1.08
CA LYS A 341 27.36 -18.25 -2.06
C LYS A 341 27.31 -19.14 -3.29
N LEU A 342 26.71 -20.34 -3.20
CA LEU A 342 26.61 -21.28 -4.31
C LEU A 342 25.65 -20.79 -5.41
N GLY A 343 24.86 -19.74 -5.15
CA GLY A 343 23.85 -19.24 -6.07
C GLY A 343 22.61 -20.12 -6.05
N GLY A 344 21.46 -19.52 -5.76
CA GLY A 344 20.21 -20.23 -5.61
C GLY A 344 19.17 -19.40 -4.89
N ALA A 345 18.13 -20.06 -4.39
CA ALA A 345 17.07 -19.46 -3.57
C ALA A 345 16.83 -20.26 -2.30
N LEU A 346 16.32 -19.57 -1.28
CA LEU A 346 15.96 -20.12 0.02
C LEU A 346 14.44 -20.18 0.15
N VAL A 347 13.91 -21.30 0.62
CA VAL A 347 12.53 -21.46 1.06
C VAL A 347 12.53 -21.63 2.58
N ILE A 348 11.89 -20.69 3.29
CA ILE A 348 11.61 -20.80 4.72
C ILE A 348 10.14 -21.20 4.87
N ASN A 349 9.90 -22.42 5.36
CA ASN A 349 8.58 -22.96 5.60
C ASN A 349 8.33 -23.08 7.11
N MET A 350 7.23 -22.48 7.58
CA MET A 350 6.89 -22.47 9.01
C MET A 350 6.15 -23.73 9.48
N GLY A 351 6.10 -24.82 8.72
CA GLY A 351 5.34 -26.03 9.03
C GLY A 351 5.64 -26.61 10.42
N THR A 352 6.88 -26.49 10.90
CA THR A 352 7.28 -26.81 12.28
C THR A 352 7.98 -25.61 12.89
N VAL A 353 7.39 -25.02 13.94
CA VAL A 353 7.95 -23.84 14.62
C VAL A 353 8.57 -24.26 15.94
N THR A 354 9.89 -24.12 16.05
CA THR A 354 10.66 -24.22 17.31
C THR A 354 11.48 -22.94 17.50
N GLN A 355 11.92 -22.65 18.72
CA GLN A 355 12.78 -21.48 18.97
C GLN A 355 14.11 -21.59 18.23
N GLU A 356 14.72 -22.77 18.23
CA GLU A 356 15.95 -23.05 17.48
C GLU A 356 15.75 -22.92 15.97
N GLY A 357 14.65 -23.48 15.44
CA GLY A 357 14.30 -23.35 14.02
C GLY A 357 14.11 -21.89 13.61
N LEU A 358 13.46 -21.08 14.44
CA LEU A 358 13.32 -19.65 14.21
C LEU A 358 14.67 -18.92 14.19
N ARG A 359 15.60 -19.25 15.09
CA ARG A 359 16.97 -18.75 15.05
C ARG A 359 17.67 -19.11 13.73
N ASN A 360 17.57 -20.37 13.32
CA ASN A 360 18.19 -20.85 12.09
C ASN A 360 17.61 -20.17 10.84
N HIS A 361 16.29 -19.99 10.78
CA HIS A 361 15.64 -19.26 9.70
C HIS A 361 16.14 -17.81 9.60
N LEU A 362 16.32 -17.12 10.73
CA LEU A 362 16.84 -15.75 10.75
C LEU A 362 18.30 -15.67 10.28
N LEU A 363 19.13 -16.66 10.61
CA LEU A 363 20.51 -16.75 10.11
C LEU A 363 20.53 -16.95 8.59
N ALA A 364 19.74 -17.90 8.08
CA ALA A 364 19.65 -18.16 6.65
C ALA A 364 19.09 -16.98 5.86
N LEU A 365 18.03 -16.35 6.38
CA LEU A 365 17.45 -15.13 5.80
C LEU A 365 18.50 -14.03 5.64
N ARG A 366 19.29 -13.77 6.68
CA ARG A 366 20.38 -12.77 6.63
C ARG A 366 21.46 -13.15 5.62
N ALA A 367 21.86 -14.42 5.60
CA ALA A 367 22.86 -14.92 4.64
C ALA A 367 22.41 -14.68 3.20
N TYR A 368 21.21 -15.12 2.83
CA TYR A 368 20.67 -14.96 1.48
C TYR A 368 20.44 -13.49 1.12
N ASN A 369 19.88 -12.68 2.03
CA ASN A 369 19.71 -11.24 1.82
C ASN A 369 21.05 -10.52 1.55
N SER A 370 22.13 -10.90 2.26
CA SER A 370 23.46 -10.31 2.07
C SER A 370 24.09 -10.63 0.71
N GLN A 371 23.77 -11.80 0.15
CA GLN A 371 24.24 -12.24 -1.17
C GLN A 371 23.28 -11.84 -2.32
N GLY A 372 22.14 -11.22 -2.00
CA GLY A 372 21.08 -10.93 -2.96
C GLY A 372 20.39 -12.19 -3.52
N GLY A 373 20.48 -13.31 -2.80
CA GLY A 373 19.78 -14.56 -3.10
C GLY A 373 18.29 -14.45 -2.75
N PRO A 374 17.37 -14.89 -3.62
CA PRO A 374 15.93 -14.81 -3.36
C PRO A 374 15.50 -15.65 -2.16
N VAL A 375 14.56 -15.13 -1.37
CA VAL A 375 13.96 -15.85 -0.23
C VAL A 375 12.44 -15.92 -0.34
N VAL A 376 11.90 -17.13 -0.27
CA VAL A 376 10.47 -17.43 -0.22
C VAL A 376 10.05 -17.72 1.22
N LEU A 377 9.01 -17.04 1.69
CA LEU A 377 8.34 -17.34 2.96
C LEU A 377 7.03 -18.10 2.71
N ASP A 378 6.92 -19.27 3.31
CA ASP A 378 5.69 -20.06 3.40
C ASP A 378 5.25 -20.13 4.88
N PRO A 379 4.36 -19.22 5.33
CA PRO A 379 4.01 -19.08 6.73
C PRO A 379 2.90 -20.07 7.13
N VAL A 380 3.13 -21.36 6.84
CA VAL A 380 2.20 -22.46 7.06
C VAL A 380 1.54 -22.41 8.44
N GLY A 381 0.21 -22.33 8.45
CA GLY A 381 -0.61 -22.30 9.65
C GLY A 381 -0.37 -21.07 10.54
N ALA A 382 0.17 -19.97 9.99
CA ALA A 382 0.44 -18.76 10.78
C ALA A 382 -0.80 -18.21 11.50
N ALA A 383 -1.99 -18.40 10.93
CA ALA A 383 -3.25 -18.00 11.54
C ALA A 383 -3.74 -18.94 12.66
N ALA A 384 -3.14 -20.12 12.84
CA ALA A 384 -3.70 -21.18 13.68
C ALA A 384 -3.41 -21.01 15.18
N THR A 385 -2.23 -20.51 15.56
CA THR A 385 -1.81 -20.41 16.98
C THR A 385 -1.05 -19.12 17.26
N SER A 386 -1.11 -18.62 18.50
CA SER A 386 -0.35 -17.44 18.94
C SER A 386 1.16 -17.58 18.74
N VAL A 387 1.70 -18.78 18.94
CA VAL A 387 3.12 -19.10 18.71
C VAL A 387 3.50 -18.90 17.24
N ARG A 388 2.70 -19.40 16.30
CA ARG A 388 2.94 -19.22 14.87
C ARG A 388 2.77 -17.76 14.43
N LYS A 389 1.77 -17.04 14.98
CA LYS A 389 1.60 -15.59 14.75
C LYS A 389 2.84 -14.80 15.19
N ALA A 390 3.37 -15.10 16.38
CA ALA A 390 4.57 -14.45 16.91
C ALA A 390 5.83 -14.80 16.09
N ALA A 391 5.97 -16.04 15.65
CA ALA A 391 7.07 -16.47 14.78
C ALA A 391 7.03 -15.77 13.41
N LEU A 392 5.85 -15.64 12.79
CA LEU A 392 5.69 -14.91 11.53
C LEU A 392 6.12 -13.44 11.69
N LYS A 393 5.63 -12.77 12.75
CA LYS A 393 6.01 -11.39 13.07
C LYS A 393 7.53 -11.26 13.23
N THR A 394 8.17 -12.23 13.89
CA THR A 394 9.62 -12.26 14.11
C THR A 394 10.38 -12.41 12.79
N LEU A 395 9.94 -13.32 11.90
CA LEU A 395 10.57 -13.53 10.59
C LEU A 395 10.43 -12.31 9.69
N MET A 396 9.23 -11.75 9.57
CA MET A 396 8.99 -10.54 8.75
C MET A 396 9.76 -9.31 9.27
N ALA A 397 10.01 -9.23 10.59
CA ALA A 397 10.89 -8.21 11.15
C ALA A 397 12.39 -8.53 11.00
N GLY A 398 12.74 -9.78 10.68
CA GLY A 398 14.11 -10.29 10.68
C GLY A 398 14.90 -10.02 9.41
N GLY A 399 14.23 -9.84 8.27
CA GLY A 399 14.86 -9.65 6.96
C GLY A 399 13.84 -9.44 5.84
N TYR A 400 14.31 -9.51 4.59
CA TYR A 400 13.52 -9.29 3.38
C TYR A 400 13.17 -10.61 2.69
N PHE A 401 11.91 -10.74 2.29
CA PHE A 401 11.41 -11.87 1.50
C PHE A 401 11.02 -11.39 0.12
N ASP A 402 11.49 -12.10 -0.91
CA ASP A 402 11.18 -11.85 -2.31
C ASP A 402 9.76 -12.30 -2.67
N LEU A 403 9.32 -13.38 -2.02
CA LEU A 403 7.97 -13.92 -2.15
C LEU A 403 7.40 -14.29 -0.78
N ILE A 404 6.17 -13.87 -0.49
CA ILE A 404 5.36 -14.42 0.60
C ILE A 404 4.22 -15.20 -0.04
N LYS A 405 4.14 -16.50 0.23
CA LYS A 405 3.11 -17.39 -0.32
C LYS A 405 2.30 -18.02 0.80
N GLY A 406 0.98 -18.06 0.66
CA GLY A 406 0.11 -18.80 1.58
C GLY A 406 -1.33 -18.88 1.10
N ASN A 407 -2.20 -19.55 1.86
CA ASN A 407 -3.64 -19.49 1.65
C ASN A 407 -4.22 -18.13 2.15
N GLU A 408 -5.53 -17.90 1.94
CA GLU A 408 -6.20 -16.65 2.37
C GLU A 408 -5.96 -16.33 3.86
N GLY A 409 -6.07 -17.32 4.74
CA GLY A 409 -5.91 -17.13 6.19
C GLY A 409 -4.49 -16.70 6.57
N GLU A 410 -3.49 -17.33 5.96
CA GLU A 410 -2.07 -17.02 6.16
C GLU A 410 -1.71 -15.62 5.62
N ILE A 411 -2.18 -15.26 4.43
CA ILE A 411 -1.95 -13.93 3.84
C ILE A 411 -2.65 -12.84 4.65
N ARG A 412 -3.87 -13.08 5.14
CA ARG A 412 -4.56 -12.14 6.06
C ARG A 412 -3.78 -11.96 7.35
N GLN A 413 -3.18 -13.03 7.88
CA GLN A 413 -2.35 -12.97 9.08
C GLN A 413 -1.04 -12.21 8.84
N ALA A 414 -0.38 -12.41 7.70
CA ALA A 414 0.80 -11.63 7.30
C ALA A 414 0.47 -10.15 7.08
N TYR A 415 -0.73 -9.85 6.57
CA TYR A 415 -1.22 -8.48 6.43
C TYR A 415 -1.57 -7.82 7.78
N GLY A 416 -1.85 -8.60 8.83
CA GLY A 416 -2.22 -8.08 10.14
C GLY A 416 -3.74 -7.89 10.32
N LYS A 417 -4.58 -8.48 9.45
CA LYS A 417 -6.06 -8.52 9.56
C LYS A 417 -6.57 -9.88 10.06
N GLY A 418 -5.77 -10.56 10.87
CA GLY A 418 -5.94 -11.96 11.27
C GLY A 418 -6.73 -12.17 12.57
N ASP A 419 -8.00 -11.75 12.61
CA ASP A 419 -8.93 -12.09 13.70
C ASP A 419 -9.63 -13.46 13.50
N VAL A 420 -9.43 -14.08 12.34
CA VAL A 420 -10.00 -15.41 12.01
C VAL A 420 -9.01 -16.50 12.45
N GLN A 421 -9.47 -17.40 13.31
CA GLN A 421 -8.70 -18.57 13.74
C GLN A 421 -8.85 -19.71 12.72
N GLN A 422 -7.76 -20.11 12.08
CA GLN A 422 -7.73 -21.26 11.17
C GLN A 422 -7.63 -22.57 11.97
N ARG A 423 -8.34 -23.62 11.54
CA ARG A 423 -8.17 -24.98 12.08
C ARG A 423 -7.02 -25.67 11.33
N GLY A 424 -5.86 -25.78 11.97
CA GLY A 424 -4.70 -26.46 11.38
C GLY A 424 -4.11 -25.73 10.18
N VAL A 425 -3.67 -26.48 9.17
CA VAL A 425 -3.06 -25.98 7.92
C VAL A 425 -4.00 -26.07 6.72
N ASP A 426 -5.22 -26.59 6.93
CA ASP A 426 -6.20 -26.78 5.87
C ASP A 426 -6.80 -25.45 5.45
N SER A 427 -6.95 -25.25 4.14
CA SER A 427 -7.64 -24.09 3.59
C SER A 427 -9.13 -24.14 3.95
N GLY A 428 -9.62 -23.13 4.66
CA GLY A 428 -11.05 -22.95 4.91
C GLY A 428 -11.79 -22.40 3.66
N ALA A 429 -13.12 -22.31 3.74
CA ALA A 429 -13.90 -21.63 2.71
C ALA A 429 -13.46 -20.15 2.59
N SER A 430 -13.31 -19.68 1.35
CA SER A 430 -12.96 -18.28 1.03
C SER A 430 -13.97 -17.34 1.68
N MET A 431 -13.49 -16.35 2.43
CA MET A 431 -14.36 -15.33 3.04
C MET A 431 -14.44 -14.05 2.21
N LEU A 432 -13.52 -13.91 1.26
CA LEU A 432 -13.40 -12.76 0.38
C LEU A 432 -13.78 -13.14 -1.05
N ASP A 433 -14.36 -12.18 -1.77
CA ASP A 433 -14.56 -12.28 -3.22
C ASP A 433 -13.21 -12.15 -3.97
N GLY A 434 -13.25 -12.32 -5.30
CA GLY A 434 -12.04 -12.25 -6.12
C GLY A 434 -11.33 -10.90 -6.09
N GLN A 435 -12.10 -9.80 -6.07
CA GLN A 435 -11.54 -8.44 -6.07
C GLN A 435 -10.86 -8.11 -4.74
N SER A 436 -11.45 -8.52 -3.63
CA SER A 436 -10.93 -8.35 -2.28
C SER A 436 -9.67 -9.17 -2.06
N ARG A 437 -9.60 -10.39 -2.62
CA ARG A 437 -8.37 -11.21 -2.61
C ARG A 437 -7.25 -10.57 -3.43
N ALA A 438 -7.57 -10.11 -4.65
CA ALA A 438 -6.63 -9.38 -5.50
C ALA A 438 -6.09 -8.10 -4.84
N ALA A 439 -6.97 -7.34 -4.17
CA ALA A 439 -6.60 -6.15 -3.41
C ALA A 439 -5.70 -6.49 -2.21
N LEU A 440 -6.03 -7.55 -1.47
CA LEU A 440 -5.23 -7.96 -0.31
C LEU A 440 -3.80 -8.37 -0.70
N VAL A 441 -3.62 -9.18 -1.74
CA VAL A 441 -2.27 -9.56 -2.20
C VAL A 441 -1.49 -8.36 -2.72
N ARG A 442 -2.14 -7.47 -3.47
CA ARG A 442 -1.54 -6.23 -3.99
C ARG A 442 -1.09 -5.31 -2.87
N ASP A 443 -1.96 -5.05 -1.90
CA ASP A 443 -1.68 -4.11 -0.82
C ASP A 443 -0.57 -4.66 0.09
N LEU A 444 -0.54 -5.97 0.36
CA LEU A 444 0.56 -6.60 1.07
C LEU A 444 1.88 -6.51 0.29
N ALA A 445 1.85 -6.82 -1.02
CA ALA A 445 3.03 -6.78 -1.88
C ALA A 445 3.61 -5.36 -2.00
N ALA A 446 2.74 -4.34 -2.12
CA ALA A 446 3.14 -2.94 -2.13
C ALA A 446 3.76 -2.51 -0.79
N ARG A 447 3.19 -2.97 0.33
CA ARG A 447 3.67 -2.67 1.69
C ARG A 447 5.05 -3.27 1.94
N GLU A 448 5.23 -4.54 1.62
CA GLU A 448 6.48 -5.25 1.87
C GLU A 448 7.54 -5.05 0.77
N ARG A 449 7.13 -4.43 -0.35
CA ARG A 449 7.92 -4.25 -1.59
C ARG A 449 8.48 -5.56 -2.13
N ASN A 450 7.61 -6.56 -2.24
CA ASN A 450 7.93 -7.91 -2.69
C ASN A 450 6.80 -8.50 -3.55
N VAL A 451 6.89 -9.80 -3.86
CA VAL A 451 5.80 -10.55 -4.48
C VAL A 451 4.98 -11.23 -3.38
N VAL A 452 3.66 -11.24 -3.54
CA VAL A 452 2.73 -11.98 -2.67
C VAL A 452 1.89 -12.90 -3.53
N LEU A 453 1.79 -14.17 -3.13
CA LEU A 453 0.95 -15.18 -3.74
C LEU A 453 -0.05 -15.72 -2.73
N MET A 454 -1.34 -15.58 -3.04
CA MET A 454 -2.43 -16.23 -2.32
C MET A 454 -2.94 -17.41 -3.14
N THR A 455 -2.79 -18.62 -2.60
CA THR A 455 -3.26 -19.85 -3.25
C THR A 455 -4.72 -20.17 -2.89
N GLY A 456 -5.47 -20.77 -3.81
CA GLY A 456 -6.85 -21.19 -3.62
C GLY A 456 -7.42 -21.95 -4.83
N SER A 457 -8.73 -21.85 -5.06
CA SER A 457 -9.35 -22.28 -6.33
C SER A 457 -9.03 -21.34 -7.50
N THR A 458 -8.54 -20.15 -7.17
CA THR A 458 -8.00 -19.16 -8.08
C THR A 458 -6.87 -18.50 -7.31
N ASP A 459 -5.69 -18.59 -7.89
CA ASP A 459 -4.47 -18.06 -7.31
C ASP A 459 -4.33 -16.60 -7.68
N TYR A 460 -3.98 -15.76 -6.70
CA TYR A 460 -3.73 -14.33 -6.92
C TYR A 460 -2.28 -14.01 -6.59
N VAL A 461 -1.55 -13.46 -7.55
CA VAL A 461 -0.14 -13.10 -7.40
C VAL A 461 0.10 -11.65 -7.77
N SER A 462 0.81 -10.90 -6.93
CA SER A 462 1.06 -9.46 -7.15
C SER A 462 2.44 -9.02 -6.69
N ASP A 463 3.02 -8.03 -7.37
CA ASP A 463 4.19 -7.26 -6.95
C ASP A 463 3.83 -5.88 -6.34
N GLY A 464 2.55 -5.68 -6.03
CA GLY A 464 1.98 -4.42 -5.55
C GLY A 464 1.63 -3.42 -6.64
N ARG A 465 2.00 -3.68 -7.89
CA ARG A 465 1.69 -2.84 -9.07
C ARG A 465 0.88 -3.59 -10.13
N ARG A 466 1.22 -4.84 -10.38
CA ARG A 466 0.57 -5.78 -11.29
C ARG A 466 -0.03 -6.90 -10.45
N THR A 467 -1.19 -7.41 -10.85
CA THR A 467 -1.85 -8.52 -10.16
C THR A 467 -2.40 -9.48 -11.20
N PHE A 468 -1.96 -10.73 -11.15
CA PHE A 468 -2.48 -11.80 -12.00
C PHE A 468 -3.42 -12.70 -11.18
N ALA A 469 -4.47 -13.17 -11.83
CA ALA A 469 -5.31 -14.26 -11.36
C ALA A 469 -5.06 -15.48 -12.26
N ILE A 470 -4.76 -16.62 -11.64
CA ILE A 470 -4.48 -17.90 -12.32
C ILE A 470 -5.52 -18.93 -11.86
N LYS A 471 -6.15 -19.62 -12.80
CA LYS A 471 -7.23 -20.59 -12.55
C LYS A 471 -6.87 -22.01 -13.00
N ASN A 472 -5.59 -22.28 -13.17
CA ASN A 472 -5.08 -23.62 -13.45
C ASN A 472 -5.11 -24.49 -12.20
N GLY A 473 -4.86 -25.80 -12.39
CA GLY A 473 -4.67 -26.76 -11.31
C GLY A 473 -5.81 -27.77 -11.17
N HIS A 474 -5.80 -28.53 -10.07
CA HIS A 474 -6.78 -29.60 -9.84
C HIS A 474 -7.10 -29.78 -8.35
N GLU A 475 -8.32 -30.22 -8.03
CA GLU A 475 -8.77 -30.47 -6.64
C GLU A 475 -7.90 -31.47 -5.86
N TYR A 476 -7.17 -32.34 -6.57
CA TYR A 476 -6.23 -33.28 -5.96
C TYR A 476 -5.06 -32.59 -5.25
N LEU A 477 -4.69 -31.38 -5.65
CA LEU A 477 -3.70 -30.57 -4.93
C LEU A 477 -4.15 -30.28 -3.50
N GLY A 478 -5.44 -30.11 -3.25
CA GLY A 478 -6.01 -29.95 -1.90
C GLY A 478 -6.15 -31.25 -1.11
N ARG A 479 -5.88 -32.41 -1.72
CA ARG A 479 -6.05 -33.75 -1.13
C ARG A 479 -4.72 -34.48 -0.89
N ILE A 480 -3.60 -33.84 -1.17
CA ILE A 480 -2.25 -34.34 -0.88
C ILE A 480 -1.56 -33.41 0.13
N THR A 481 -0.70 -33.98 0.97
CA THR A 481 0.08 -33.16 1.91
C THR A 481 1.19 -32.42 1.18
N GLY A 482 1.45 -31.17 1.59
CA GLY A 482 2.61 -30.41 1.12
C GLY A 482 2.53 -29.84 -0.29
N SER A 483 1.41 -29.95 -1.02
CA SER A 483 1.24 -29.33 -2.35
C SER A 483 1.58 -27.85 -2.34
N GLY A 484 1.03 -27.11 -1.38
CA GLY A 484 1.35 -25.70 -1.17
C GLY A 484 2.82 -25.48 -0.86
N CYS A 485 3.47 -26.36 -0.10
CA CYS A 485 4.87 -26.20 0.29
C CYS A 485 5.82 -26.42 -0.91
N VAL A 486 5.58 -27.46 -1.71
CA VAL A 486 6.41 -27.76 -2.88
C VAL A 486 6.22 -26.78 -4.02
N LEU A 487 5.06 -26.10 -4.12
CA LEU A 487 4.90 -24.94 -4.99
C LEU A 487 5.89 -23.82 -4.62
N GLY A 488 6.17 -23.62 -3.32
CA GLY A 488 7.22 -22.72 -2.87
C GLY A 488 8.61 -23.11 -3.39
N THR A 489 8.92 -24.42 -3.39
CA THR A 489 10.14 -24.97 -3.99
C THR A 489 10.20 -24.69 -5.49
N THR A 490 9.12 -24.95 -6.24
CA THR A 490 9.04 -24.67 -7.67
C THR A 490 9.32 -23.20 -7.98
N ILE A 491 8.64 -22.29 -7.29
CA ILE A 491 8.82 -20.85 -7.52
C ILE A 491 10.23 -20.38 -7.11
N SER A 492 10.82 -20.97 -6.06
CA SER A 492 12.19 -20.62 -5.63
C SER A 492 13.23 -20.88 -6.74
N ALA A 493 13.08 -21.97 -7.50
CA ALA A 493 13.97 -22.25 -8.63
C ALA A 493 13.83 -21.20 -9.73
N MET A 494 12.59 -20.80 -10.05
CA MET A 494 12.32 -19.74 -11.04
C MET A 494 12.91 -18.39 -10.59
N LEU A 495 12.75 -18.04 -9.31
CA LEU A 495 13.33 -16.83 -8.73
C LEU A 495 14.86 -16.82 -8.78
N ALA A 496 15.50 -17.98 -8.57
CA ALA A 496 16.95 -18.09 -8.57
C ALA A 496 17.56 -17.66 -9.91
N VAL A 497 16.89 -17.98 -11.03
CA VAL A 497 17.35 -17.71 -12.41
C VAL A 497 16.77 -16.43 -13.01
N HIS A 498 15.64 -15.93 -12.50
CA HIS A 498 14.95 -14.76 -13.04
C HIS A 498 14.68 -13.71 -11.95
N ARG A 499 15.75 -13.02 -11.52
CA ARG A 499 15.72 -12.04 -10.41
C ARG A 499 15.21 -10.65 -10.81
N GLN A 500 15.24 -10.34 -12.10
CA GLN A 500 14.85 -9.05 -12.66
C GLN A 500 13.33 -8.82 -12.59
N ASP A 501 12.52 -9.86 -12.78
CA ASP A 501 11.06 -9.77 -12.65
C ASP A 501 10.51 -10.92 -11.80
N LYS A 502 10.60 -10.73 -10.49
CA LYS A 502 10.20 -11.73 -9.48
C LYS A 502 8.73 -12.15 -9.62
N LEU A 503 7.86 -11.26 -10.14
CA LEU A 503 6.46 -11.58 -10.38
C LEU A 503 6.33 -12.61 -11.50
N ILE A 504 7.01 -12.38 -12.62
CA ILE A 504 6.96 -13.29 -13.77
C ILE A 504 7.65 -14.62 -13.45
N ALA A 505 8.69 -14.62 -12.62
CA ALA A 505 9.26 -15.85 -12.08
C ALA A 505 8.22 -16.65 -11.26
N ALA A 506 7.42 -15.97 -10.42
CA ALA A 506 6.35 -16.62 -9.67
C ALA A 506 5.22 -17.16 -10.57
N VAL A 507 4.83 -16.40 -11.61
CA VAL A 507 3.86 -16.84 -12.63
C VAL A 507 4.37 -18.07 -13.38
N ALA A 508 5.64 -18.11 -13.76
CA ALA A 508 6.24 -19.29 -14.42
C ALA A 508 6.18 -20.53 -13.52
N GLY A 509 6.49 -20.38 -12.23
CA GLY A 509 6.40 -21.47 -11.27
C GLY A 509 4.97 -21.97 -11.05
N LEU A 510 3.99 -21.06 -11.01
CA LEU A 510 2.56 -21.40 -10.90
C LEU A 510 2.08 -22.17 -12.12
N LEU A 511 2.28 -21.64 -13.32
CA LEU A 511 1.82 -22.28 -14.56
C LEU A 511 2.48 -23.64 -14.76
N HIS A 512 3.79 -23.78 -14.51
CA HIS A 512 4.47 -25.07 -14.59
C HIS A 512 3.87 -26.09 -13.62
N PHE A 513 3.61 -25.67 -12.38
CA PHE A 513 3.10 -26.57 -11.35
C PHE A 513 1.63 -26.96 -11.54
N GLU A 514 0.78 -25.99 -11.83
CA GLU A 514 -0.66 -26.20 -11.91
C GLU A 514 -1.09 -26.89 -13.22
N ILE A 515 -0.44 -26.58 -14.34
CA ILE A 515 -0.70 -27.29 -15.60
C ILE A 515 -0.20 -28.74 -15.51
N ALA A 516 0.94 -28.98 -14.85
CA ALA A 516 1.38 -30.36 -14.55
C ALA A 516 0.35 -31.11 -13.70
N ALA A 517 -0.27 -30.45 -12.72
CA ALA A 517 -1.34 -31.04 -11.91
C ALA A 517 -2.57 -31.39 -12.75
N GLU A 518 -2.97 -30.57 -13.71
CA GLU A 518 -4.05 -30.90 -14.64
C GLU A 518 -3.74 -32.11 -15.50
N TYR A 519 -2.53 -32.18 -16.08
CA TYR A 519 -2.10 -33.35 -16.84
C TYR A 519 -2.05 -34.61 -15.98
N ALA A 520 -1.52 -34.51 -14.77
CA ALA A 520 -1.44 -35.62 -13.84
C ALA A 520 -2.83 -36.14 -13.47
N ALA A 521 -3.81 -35.25 -13.24
CA ALA A 521 -5.18 -35.65 -12.94
C ALA A 521 -5.89 -36.36 -14.12
N GLN A 522 -5.51 -36.04 -15.36
CA GLN A 522 -6.08 -36.63 -16.57
C GLN A 522 -5.46 -37.99 -16.93
N ARG A 523 -4.37 -38.39 -16.27
CA ARG A 523 -3.69 -39.65 -16.54
C ARG A 523 -4.56 -40.87 -16.20
N PRO A 524 -4.67 -41.89 -17.08
CA PRO A 524 -5.49 -43.07 -16.83
C PRO A 524 -5.09 -43.87 -15.57
N ASP A 525 -3.82 -43.85 -15.18
CA ASP A 525 -3.28 -44.52 -14.01
C ASP A 525 -3.54 -43.78 -12.69
N VAL A 526 -4.01 -42.53 -12.73
CA VAL A 526 -4.39 -41.79 -11.53
C VAL A 526 -5.80 -42.15 -11.09
N LYS A 527 -5.89 -42.82 -9.94
CA LYS A 527 -7.15 -43.30 -9.33
C LYS A 527 -7.52 -42.55 -8.03
N GLY A 528 -6.70 -41.59 -7.63
CA GLY A 528 -6.90 -40.78 -6.42
C GLY A 528 -5.60 -40.13 -5.94
N PRO A 529 -5.62 -39.49 -4.75
CA PRO A 529 -4.50 -38.68 -4.25
C PRO A 529 -3.16 -39.43 -4.13
N GLY A 530 -3.19 -40.71 -3.77
CA GLY A 530 -1.96 -41.51 -3.64
C GLY A 530 -1.23 -41.73 -4.97
N THR A 531 -1.97 -42.07 -6.04
CA THR A 531 -1.42 -42.21 -7.40
C THR A 531 -1.16 -40.87 -8.08
N PHE A 532 -1.77 -39.79 -7.59
CA PHE A 532 -1.60 -38.45 -8.14
C PHE A 532 -0.22 -37.85 -7.83
N VAL A 533 0.37 -38.11 -6.65
CA VAL A 533 1.68 -37.52 -6.29
C VAL A 533 2.80 -37.94 -7.25
N PRO A 534 3.01 -39.24 -7.55
CA PRO A 534 4.01 -39.64 -8.54
C PRO A 534 3.70 -39.08 -9.93
N ALA A 535 2.42 -39.08 -10.33
CA ALA A 535 1.99 -38.54 -11.60
C ALA A 535 2.29 -37.04 -11.75
N LEU A 536 2.09 -36.25 -10.69
CA LEU A 536 2.43 -34.83 -10.67
C LEU A 536 3.93 -34.61 -10.87
N ILE A 537 4.78 -35.41 -10.20
CA ILE A 537 6.24 -35.33 -10.35
C ILE A 537 6.65 -35.65 -11.79
N ASP A 538 6.07 -36.69 -12.39
CA ASP A 538 6.34 -37.06 -13.79
C ASP A 538 5.92 -35.95 -14.78
N GLU A 539 4.75 -35.34 -14.57
CA GLU A 539 4.27 -34.29 -15.48
C GLU A 539 5.04 -32.98 -15.33
N LEU A 540 5.55 -32.67 -14.13
CA LEU A 540 6.50 -31.57 -13.93
C LEU A 540 7.78 -31.78 -14.77
N ASP A 541 8.33 -32.99 -14.71
CA ASP A 541 9.51 -33.37 -15.48
C ASP A 541 9.25 -33.33 -16.99
N ARG A 542 8.10 -33.85 -17.43
CA ARG A 542 7.69 -33.83 -18.84
C ARG A 542 7.56 -32.40 -19.37
N ILE A 543 6.86 -31.52 -18.65
CA ILE A 543 6.74 -30.11 -19.07
C ILE A 543 8.13 -29.45 -19.17
N ARG A 544 9.01 -29.69 -18.19
CA ARG A 544 10.39 -29.17 -18.23
C ARG A 544 11.11 -29.62 -19.50
N GLN A 545 11.08 -30.92 -19.80
CA GLN A 545 11.77 -31.51 -20.95
C GLN A 545 11.18 -31.00 -22.28
N SER A 546 9.85 -31.07 -22.46
CA SER A 546 9.18 -30.54 -23.65
C SER A 546 9.48 -29.05 -23.86
N ASN A 547 9.47 -28.24 -22.80
CA ASN A 547 9.83 -26.83 -22.88
C ASN A 547 11.29 -26.61 -23.31
N ALA A 548 12.22 -27.42 -22.80
CA ALA A 548 13.64 -27.36 -23.19
C ALA A 548 13.87 -27.74 -24.66
N GLU A 549 13.07 -28.68 -25.18
CA GLU A 549 13.04 -29.12 -26.57
C GLU A 549 12.31 -28.13 -27.52
N GLY A 550 11.64 -27.11 -26.95
CA GLY A 550 10.89 -26.10 -27.71
C GLY A 550 9.42 -26.44 -27.97
N ASP A 551 8.91 -27.53 -27.41
CA ASP A 551 7.47 -27.83 -27.42
C ASP A 551 6.75 -27.06 -26.30
N LEU A 552 6.07 -25.99 -26.69
CA LEU A 552 5.29 -25.10 -25.83
C LEU A 552 3.79 -25.42 -25.85
N SER A 553 3.39 -26.60 -26.34
CA SER A 553 1.97 -26.99 -26.44
C SER A 553 1.23 -26.96 -25.10
N TRP A 554 1.93 -27.26 -24.00
CA TRP A 554 1.41 -27.21 -22.64
C TRP A 554 0.90 -25.82 -22.23
N LEU A 555 1.54 -24.75 -22.72
CA LEU A 555 1.21 -23.36 -22.36
C LEU A 555 -0.17 -22.94 -22.86
N LYS A 556 -0.73 -23.65 -23.85
CA LYS A 556 -2.11 -23.43 -24.34
C LYS A 556 -3.18 -23.64 -23.26
N ARG A 557 -2.84 -24.34 -22.17
CA ARG A 557 -3.73 -24.54 -21.02
C ARG A 557 -3.71 -23.38 -20.02
N ALA A 558 -2.80 -22.41 -20.16
CA ALA A 558 -2.70 -21.32 -19.21
C ALA A 558 -4.02 -20.53 -19.13
N ASP A 559 -4.65 -20.56 -17.95
CA ASP A 559 -5.81 -19.76 -17.60
C ASP A 559 -5.34 -18.66 -16.65
N ILE A 560 -4.83 -17.60 -17.27
CA ILE A 560 -4.26 -16.43 -16.59
C ILE A 560 -4.95 -15.16 -17.09
N SER A 561 -5.27 -14.29 -16.15
CA SER A 561 -5.79 -12.95 -16.45
C SER A 561 -5.05 -11.90 -15.63
N LEU A 562 -4.79 -10.76 -16.23
CA LEU A 562 -4.33 -9.59 -15.51
C LEU A 562 -5.56 -8.95 -14.87
N ILE A 563 -5.58 -8.85 -13.55
CA ILE A 563 -6.59 -8.05 -12.86
C ILE A 563 -6.26 -6.61 -13.20
N SER A 564 -7.15 -5.98 -13.97
CA SER A 564 -7.01 -4.57 -14.29
C SER A 564 -6.73 -3.84 -13.00
N ARG A 565 -5.79 -2.90 -13.05
CA ARG A 565 -5.87 -1.80 -12.12
C ARG A 565 -7.26 -1.23 -12.39
N ASN A 566 -8.21 -1.52 -11.50
CA ASN A 566 -8.90 -0.39 -10.93
C ASN A 566 -7.74 0.48 -10.48
N HIS A 567 -7.36 1.45 -11.33
CA HIS A 567 -6.73 2.63 -10.82
C HIS A 567 -7.51 2.95 -9.54
N GLY A 568 -6.83 3.48 -8.54
CA GLY A 568 -7.55 4.41 -7.69
C GLY A 568 -8.06 5.54 -8.60
N THR A 569 -9.03 5.29 -9.47
CA THR A 569 -10.12 6.20 -9.66
C THR A 569 -10.68 6.29 -8.26
N ASN A 570 -10.52 7.44 -7.63
CA ASN A 570 -11.01 7.69 -6.28
C ASN A 570 -12.55 7.64 -6.19
N TYR A 571 -13.22 6.88 -7.07
CA TYR A 571 -14.58 6.47 -6.85
C TYR A 571 -14.56 5.41 -5.76
N CYS A 572 -15.09 5.79 -4.60
CA CYS A 572 -15.50 4.82 -3.59
C CYS A 572 -16.38 3.76 -4.25
N ALA A 573 -16.29 2.48 -3.86
CA ALA A 573 -17.10 1.36 -4.39
C ALA A 573 -18.63 1.55 -4.21
N THR A 574 -19.04 2.64 -3.57
CA THR A 574 -20.39 2.99 -3.16
C THR A 574 -21.44 3.12 -4.27
N PRO A 575 -21.19 3.73 -5.44
CA PRO A 575 -22.23 3.91 -6.46
C PRO A 575 -22.66 2.60 -7.12
N CYS A 576 -21.76 1.62 -7.24
CA CYS A 576 -22.11 0.33 -7.84
C CYS A 576 -22.96 -0.51 -6.88
N GLU A 577 -22.64 -0.49 -5.59
CA GLU A 577 -23.38 -1.18 -4.53
C GLU A 577 -24.78 -0.58 -4.35
N ALA A 578 -24.87 0.75 -4.21
CA ALA A 578 -26.15 1.45 -4.13
C ALA A 578 -26.94 1.38 -5.45
N GLY A 579 -26.26 1.44 -6.59
CA GLY A 579 -26.89 1.26 -7.90
C GLY A 579 -27.53 -0.13 -8.06
N ALA A 580 -26.83 -1.20 -7.66
CA ALA A 580 -27.37 -2.57 -7.71
C ALA A 580 -28.57 -2.76 -6.76
N LEU A 581 -28.53 -2.18 -5.56
CA LEU A 581 -29.67 -2.12 -4.64
C LEU A 581 -30.89 -1.47 -5.32
N LEU A 582 -30.69 -0.30 -5.91
CA LEU A 582 -31.76 0.49 -6.50
C LEU A 582 -32.32 -0.16 -7.76
N LEU A 583 -31.51 -0.85 -8.57
CA LEU A 583 -31.99 -1.62 -9.72
C LEU A 583 -32.92 -2.76 -9.27
N ARG A 584 -32.55 -3.49 -8.20
CA ARG A 584 -33.41 -4.52 -7.59
C ARG A 584 -34.71 -3.92 -7.04
N ALA A 585 -34.60 -2.81 -6.31
CA ALA A 585 -35.76 -2.15 -5.72
C ALA A 585 -36.69 -1.55 -6.78
N ALA A 586 -36.15 -0.93 -7.82
CA ALA A 586 -36.91 -0.39 -8.94
C ALA A 586 -37.67 -1.49 -9.69
N SER A 587 -37.07 -2.68 -9.87
CA SER A 587 -37.79 -3.83 -10.45
C SER A 587 -38.94 -4.30 -9.57
N ILE A 588 -38.80 -4.27 -8.24
CA ILE A 588 -39.86 -4.69 -7.30
C ILE A 588 -41.00 -3.65 -7.28
N LEU A 589 -40.65 -2.36 -7.24
CA LEU A 589 -41.60 -1.24 -7.16
C LEU A 589 -42.11 -0.77 -8.53
N SER A 590 -41.71 -1.46 -9.61
CA SER A 590 -42.05 -1.11 -10.99
C SER A 590 -41.67 0.34 -11.37
N ILE A 591 -40.53 0.81 -10.89
CA ILE A 591 -39.99 2.15 -11.19
C ILE A 591 -39.17 2.07 -12.50
N PRO A 592 -39.44 2.94 -13.49
CA PRO A 592 -38.65 2.99 -14.73
C PRO A 592 -37.18 3.30 -14.48
N ILE A 593 -36.29 2.55 -15.15
CA ILE A 593 -34.83 2.72 -15.06
C ILE A 593 -34.33 3.31 -16.38
N TYR A 594 -33.57 4.40 -16.31
CA TYR A 594 -32.88 4.98 -17.46
C TYR A 594 -31.39 5.10 -17.14
N ALA A 595 -30.55 4.66 -18.07
CA ALA A 595 -29.10 4.68 -17.87
C ALA A 595 -28.40 5.45 -18.99
N THR A 596 -27.31 6.11 -18.66
CA THR A 596 -26.44 6.76 -19.66
C THR A 596 -24.99 6.45 -19.37
N THR A 597 -24.21 6.23 -20.43
CA THR A 597 -22.75 6.14 -20.36
C THR A 597 -22.14 7.44 -20.90
N GLN A 598 -21.12 7.98 -20.24
CA GLN A 598 -20.41 9.14 -20.76
C GLN A 598 -19.30 8.67 -21.71
N ASN A 599 -19.50 8.82 -23.02
CA ASN A 599 -18.51 8.51 -24.04
C ASN A 599 -17.86 7.12 -23.85
N ALA A 600 -18.64 6.07 -24.04
CA ALA A 600 -18.25 4.69 -23.76
C ALA A 600 -16.97 4.28 -24.49
N ALA A 601 -16.76 4.79 -25.71
CA ALA A 601 -15.56 4.53 -26.49
C ALA A 601 -14.26 5.05 -25.84
N ARG A 602 -14.32 6.10 -25.02
CA ARG A 602 -13.15 6.71 -24.36
C ARG A 602 -13.05 6.37 -22.88
N LEU A 603 -14.17 6.28 -22.18
CA LEU A 603 -14.21 6.11 -20.72
C LEU A 603 -14.56 4.69 -20.28
N GLY A 604 -14.91 3.81 -21.23
CA GLY A 604 -15.36 2.45 -20.95
C GLY A 604 -16.88 2.34 -20.82
N PRO A 605 -17.42 1.12 -20.90
CA PRO A 605 -18.86 0.87 -20.76
C PRO A 605 -19.33 1.04 -19.31
N THR A 606 -20.65 1.01 -19.11
CA THR A 606 -21.23 0.87 -17.76
C THR A 606 -20.67 -0.37 -17.05
N CYS A 607 -20.46 -0.24 -15.74
CA CYS A 607 -19.94 -1.30 -14.87
C CYS A 607 -20.83 -2.56 -14.98
N PRO A 608 -20.26 -3.75 -15.27
CA PRO A 608 -21.04 -4.99 -15.41
C PRO A 608 -21.84 -5.39 -14.16
N GLU A 609 -21.45 -4.89 -12.99
CA GLU A 609 -22.13 -5.09 -11.71
C GLU A 609 -23.52 -4.42 -11.69
N LEU A 610 -23.73 -3.40 -12.50
CA LEU A 610 -25.03 -2.77 -12.71
C LEU A 610 -25.75 -3.54 -13.82
N ASN A 611 -26.54 -4.54 -13.43
CA ASN A 611 -27.36 -5.29 -14.38
C ASN A 611 -28.50 -4.43 -14.93
N LEU A 612 -28.27 -3.83 -16.10
CA LEU A 612 -29.22 -2.94 -16.79
C LEU A 612 -30.21 -3.68 -17.69
N SER A 613 -30.34 -5.02 -17.59
CA SER A 613 -31.26 -5.80 -18.46
C SER A 613 -32.73 -5.36 -18.38
N THR A 614 -33.12 -4.65 -17.31
CA THR A 614 -34.46 -4.10 -17.09
C THR A 614 -34.54 -2.59 -17.32
N ALA A 615 -33.49 -1.96 -17.85
CA ALA A 615 -33.50 -0.54 -18.21
C ALA A 615 -34.44 -0.30 -19.40
N VAL A 616 -35.19 0.80 -19.33
CA VAL A 616 -36.07 1.26 -20.40
C VAL A 616 -35.25 1.79 -21.57
N GLU A 617 -34.16 2.49 -21.27
CA GLU A 617 -33.23 3.00 -22.28
C GLU A 617 -31.81 3.10 -21.71
N GLU A 618 -30.82 2.75 -22.55
CA GLU A 618 -29.40 2.96 -22.32
C GLU A 618 -28.84 3.87 -23.42
N VAL A 619 -28.27 5.03 -23.05
CA VAL A 619 -27.76 6.01 -24.02
C VAL A 619 -26.29 6.31 -23.79
N ASP A 620 -25.46 6.16 -24.82
CA ASP A 620 -24.10 6.73 -24.81
C ASP A 620 -24.17 8.22 -25.17
N LYS A 621 -23.63 9.08 -24.31
CA LYS A 621 -23.75 10.54 -24.44
C LYS A 621 -22.40 11.25 -24.33
N SER A 622 -22.31 12.38 -25.03
CA SER A 622 -21.20 13.32 -24.92
C SER A 622 -21.51 14.51 -24.00
N ALA A 623 -22.78 14.90 -23.88
CA ALA A 623 -23.21 15.96 -22.97
C ALA A 623 -23.06 15.53 -21.50
N PHE A 624 -22.63 16.42 -20.61
CA PHE A 624 -22.47 16.08 -19.19
C PHE A 624 -23.80 15.81 -18.49
N SER A 625 -24.84 16.57 -18.82
CA SER A 625 -26.22 16.29 -18.39
C SER A 625 -26.83 15.10 -19.15
N MET A 626 -27.61 14.26 -18.47
CA MET A 626 -28.45 13.23 -19.09
C MET A 626 -29.71 13.82 -19.74
N TRP A 627 -30.10 15.04 -19.33
CA TRP A 627 -31.40 15.62 -19.64
C TRP A 627 -31.70 15.72 -21.15
N PRO A 628 -30.76 16.17 -22.02
CA PRO A 628 -31.04 16.27 -23.45
C PRO A 628 -31.39 14.91 -24.08
N SER A 629 -30.78 13.82 -23.60
CA SER A 629 -31.02 12.47 -24.11
C SER A 629 -32.34 11.89 -23.60
N LEU A 630 -32.70 12.15 -22.35
CA LEU A 630 -33.82 11.44 -21.69
C LEU A 630 -35.08 12.27 -21.46
N SER A 631 -35.03 13.59 -21.64
CA SER A 631 -36.16 14.51 -21.37
C SER A 631 -37.48 14.10 -22.04
N HIS A 632 -37.42 13.43 -23.19
CA HIS A 632 -38.60 12.95 -23.91
C HIS A 632 -39.46 11.96 -23.08
N HIS A 633 -38.86 11.19 -22.17
CA HIS A 633 -39.58 10.30 -21.25
C HIS A 633 -40.35 11.03 -20.14
N PHE A 634 -40.05 12.30 -19.90
CA PHE A 634 -40.61 13.08 -18.78
C PHE A 634 -41.63 14.14 -19.25
N SER A 635 -42.23 13.94 -20.43
CA SER A 635 -43.13 14.91 -21.09
C SER A 635 -44.57 14.95 -20.54
N SER A 636 -44.84 14.38 -19.36
CA SER A 636 -46.18 14.37 -18.76
C SER A 636 -46.60 15.73 -18.22
N SER A 637 -47.91 16.00 -18.20
CA SER A 637 -48.48 17.23 -17.63
C SER A 637 -48.27 17.39 -16.12
N THR A 638 -47.95 16.29 -15.43
CA THR A 638 -47.58 16.25 -14.02
C THR A 638 -46.07 16.11 -13.86
N PRO A 639 -45.41 16.91 -13.01
CA PRO A 639 -44.00 16.73 -12.69
C PRO A 639 -43.71 15.35 -12.13
N SER A 640 -42.75 14.64 -12.73
CA SER A 640 -42.21 13.39 -12.21
C SER A 640 -41.35 13.58 -10.96
N GLU A 641 -41.27 12.53 -10.14
CA GLU A 641 -40.28 12.37 -9.09
C GLU A 641 -39.10 11.56 -9.64
N ILE A 642 -37.90 12.13 -9.62
CA ILE A 642 -36.71 11.57 -10.28
C ILE A 642 -35.63 11.33 -9.22
N VAL A 643 -35.16 10.09 -9.13
CA VAL A 643 -34.00 9.74 -8.30
C VAL A 643 -32.77 9.63 -9.19
N ILE A 644 -31.67 10.30 -8.79
CA ILE A 644 -30.42 10.31 -9.55
C ILE A 644 -29.31 9.69 -8.70
N VAL A 645 -28.62 8.73 -9.31
CA VAL A 645 -27.41 8.07 -8.80
C VAL A 645 -26.37 7.99 -9.91
N GLY A 646 -25.10 7.90 -9.53
CA GLY A 646 -24.02 7.80 -10.51
C GLY A 646 -22.74 8.48 -10.09
N ILE A 647 -21.79 8.52 -11.02
CA ILE A 647 -20.45 9.07 -10.79
C ILE A 647 -20.35 10.50 -11.30
N GLU A 648 -19.37 11.23 -10.76
CA GLU A 648 -19.18 12.67 -10.89
C GLU A 648 -20.33 13.51 -10.36
N SER A 649 -20.49 13.44 -9.04
CA SER A 649 -21.42 14.24 -8.24
C SER A 649 -21.41 15.72 -8.64
N HIS A 650 -20.23 16.30 -8.85
CA HIS A 650 -20.05 17.73 -9.17
C HIS A 650 -20.22 18.08 -10.66
N ILE A 651 -20.31 17.08 -11.55
CA ILE A 651 -20.43 17.29 -13.01
C ILE A 651 -21.74 16.69 -13.51
N CYS A 652 -21.76 15.40 -13.83
CA CYS A 652 -22.85 14.75 -14.55
C CYS A 652 -24.12 14.69 -13.69
N VAL A 653 -23.99 14.32 -12.42
CA VAL A 653 -25.12 14.28 -11.48
C VAL A 653 -25.65 15.69 -11.26
N THR A 654 -24.77 16.66 -10.97
CA THR A 654 -25.18 18.04 -10.70
C THR A 654 -25.89 18.68 -11.88
N GLN A 655 -25.33 18.57 -13.09
CA GLN A 655 -25.94 19.17 -14.28
C GLN A 655 -27.28 18.53 -14.62
N THR A 656 -27.38 17.20 -14.53
CA THR A 656 -28.64 16.49 -14.76
C THR A 656 -29.72 16.90 -13.76
N ALA A 657 -29.36 17.00 -12.48
CA ALA A 657 -30.29 17.40 -11.43
C ALA A 657 -30.78 18.84 -11.61
N ILE A 658 -29.89 19.77 -11.97
CA ILE A 658 -30.25 21.17 -12.24
C ILE A 658 -31.20 21.27 -13.43
N ASP A 659 -30.93 20.55 -14.52
CA ASP A 659 -31.79 20.57 -15.70
C ASP A 659 -33.18 19.98 -15.41
N ALA A 660 -33.24 18.88 -14.65
CA ALA A 660 -34.50 18.26 -14.23
C ALA A 660 -35.32 19.19 -13.31
N LEU A 661 -34.66 19.87 -12.36
CA LEU A 661 -35.29 20.87 -11.51
C LEU A 661 -35.79 22.08 -12.33
N ALA A 662 -35.02 22.55 -13.29
CA ALA A 662 -35.40 23.65 -14.18
C ALA A 662 -36.60 23.31 -15.06
N ALA A 663 -36.75 22.02 -15.43
CA ALA A 663 -37.93 21.50 -16.11
C ALA A 663 -39.15 21.26 -15.18
N GLY A 664 -39.01 21.56 -13.87
CA GLY A 664 -40.11 21.54 -12.91
C GLY A 664 -40.30 20.21 -12.18
N HIS A 665 -39.40 19.24 -12.33
CA HIS A 665 -39.48 17.94 -11.67
C HIS A 665 -38.99 17.98 -10.22
N LYS A 666 -39.47 17.04 -9.40
CA LYS A 666 -38.94 16.82 -8.05
C LYS A 666 -37.74 15.87 -8.16
N VAL A 667 -36.58 16.32 -7.67
CA VAL A 667 -35.33 15.56 -7.82
C VAL A 667 -34.80 15.10 -6.46
N TYR A 668 -34.50 13.81 -6.36
CA TYR A 668 -33.81 13.19 -5.23
C TYR A 668 -32.37 12.82 -5.62
N ILE A 669 -31.43 13.14 -4.75
CA ILE A 669 -30.04 12.70 -4.87
C ILE A 669 -29.73 11.81 -3.69
N LEU A 670 -29.35 10.56 -3.96
CA LEU A 670 -29.00 9.62 -2.91
C LEU A 670 -27.52 9.80 -2.59
N ALA A 671 -27.21 10.31 -1.40
CA ALA A 671 -25.85 10.65 -0.99
C ALA A 671 -24.92 9.42 -0.97
N ASP A 672 -25.47 8.26 -0.66
CA ASP A 672 -24.84 6.94 -0.73
C ASP A 672 -24.82 6.33 -2.14
N GLY A 673 -25.57 6.90 -3.08
CA GLY A 673 -25.63 6.50 -4.49
C GLY A 673 -24.79 7.34 -5.45
N VAL A 674 -24.02 8.32 -4.96
CA VAL A 674 -23.19 9.19 -5.79
C VAL A 674 -21.72 9.19 -5.40
N SER A 675 -20.82 9.44 -6.36
CA SER A 675 -19.39 9.60 -6.10
C SER A 675 -18.72 10.56 -7.06
N SER A 676 -17.43 10.83 -6.87
CA SER A 676 -16.60 11.62 -7.79
C SER A 676 -15.14 11.17 -7.73
N CYS A 677 -14.37 11.40 -8.80
CA CYS A 677 -12.92 11.17 -8.83
C CYS A 677 -12.16 12.06 -7.84
N ASN A 678 -12.80 13.12 -7.34
CA ASN A 678 -12.33 13.97 -6.26
C ASN A 678 -13.30 13.85 -5.08
N PRO A 679 -13.01 13.03 -4.06
CA PRO A 679 -13.93 12.79 -2.95
C PRO A 679 -14.36 14.07 -2.19
N GLN A 680 -13.52 15.10 -2.20
CA GLN A 680 -13.79 16.41 -1.60
C GLN A 680 -14.93 17.17 -2.33
N GLU A 681 -15.17 16.86 -3.61
CA GLU A 681 -16.23 17.49 -4.40
C GLU A 681 -17.62 16.94 -4.08
N ILE A 682 -17.71 15.76 -3.45
CA ILE A 682 -18.98 15.12 -3.09
C ILE A 682 -19.79 16.00 -2.12
N PRO A 683 -19.29 16.40 -0.93
CA PRO A 683 -20.05 17.25 -0.02
C PRO A 683 -20.37 18.63 -0.61
N ILE A 684 -19.47 19.19 -1.43
CA ILE A 684 -19.68 20.48 -2.11
C ILE A 684 -20.83 20.39 -3.12
N ALA A 685 -20.83 19.35 -3.95
CA ALA A 685 -21.89 19.09 -4.92
C ALA A 685 -23.25 18.84 -4.25
N LEU A 686 -23.28 18.01 -3.19
CA LEU A 686 -24.50 17.74 -2.43
C LEU A 686 -25.06 19.00 -1.76
N ALA A 687 -24.19 19.85 -1.20
CA ALA A 687 -24.61 21.13 -0.63
C ALA A 687 -25.19 22.06 -1.69
N ARG A 688 -24.55 22.17 -2.85
CA ARG A 688 -25.05 22.93 -4.00
C ARG A 688 -26.40 22.42 -4.49
N LEU A 689 -26.58 21.10 -4.58
CA LEU A 689 -27.83 20.49 -5.04
C LEU A 689 -28.99 20.70 -4.07
N ARG A 690 -28.72 20.64 -2.75
CA ARG A 690 -29.70 21.07 -1.74
C ARG A 690 -30.13 22.52 -1.96
N GLN A 691 -29.17 23.42 -2.18
CA GLN A 691 -29.47 24.85 -2.42
C GLN A 691 -30.27 25.07 -3.72
N ALA A 692 -30.05 24.25 -4.74
CA ALA A 692 -30.78 24.30 -6.00
C ALA A 692 -32.22 23.76 -5.89
N GLY A 693 -32.59 23.09 -4.79
CA GLY A 693 -33.93 22.56 -4.55
C GLY A 693 -34.06 21.03 -4.68
N ALA A 694 -32.96 20.30 -4.85
CA ALA A 694 -32.99 18.84 -4.81
C ALA A 694 -33.09 18.32 -3.36
N VAL A 695 -33.82 17.22 -3.17
CA VAL A 695 -33.87 16.49 -1.92
C VAL A 695 -32.66 15.57 -1.83
N VAL A 696 -31.70 15.90 -0.97
CA VAL A 696 -30.54 15.02 -0.70
C VAL A 696 -30.87 14.11 0.48
N THR A 697 -30.93 12.80 0.23
CA THR A 697 -31.32 11.77 1.22
C THR A 697 -30.45 10.51 1.06
N THR A 698 -30.78 9.42 1.74
CA THR A 698 -30.13 8.10 1.58
C THR A 698 -31.03 7.14 0.80
N SER A 699 -30.45 6.11 0.18
CA SER A 699 -31.21 5.06 -0.51
C SER A 699 -32.24 4.39 0.40
N GLU A 700 -31.88 4.07 1.64
CA GLU A 700 -32.78 3.47 2.63
C GLU A 700 -33.95 4.40 2.97
N SER A 701 -33.67 5.67 3.30
CA SER A 701 -34.73 6.64 3.65
C SER A 701 -35.67 6.88 2.47
N TRP A 702 -35.13 7.02 1.26
CA TRP A 702 -35.91 7.21 0.05
C TRP A 702 -36.79 6.00 -0.28
N LEU A 703 -36.29 4.78 -0.13
CA LEU A 703 -37.09 3.56 -0.38
C LEU A 703 -38.29 3.46 0.56
N TYR A 704 -38.11 3.77 1.85
CA TYR A 704 -39.22 3.78 2.80
C TYR A 704 -40.20 4.94 2.54
N GLU A 705 -39.71 6.11 2.13
CA GLU A 705 -40.57 7.23 1.69
C GLU A 705 -41.40 6.84 0.46
N CYS A 706 -40.79 6.17 -0.52
CA CYS A 706 -41.45 5.73 -1.76
C CYS A 706 -42.56 4.69 -1.50
N MET A 707 -42.35 3.75 -0.56
CA MET A 707 -43.36 2.74 -0.23
C MET A 707 -44.56 3.32 0.54
N GLY A 708 -44.36 4.32 1.39
CA GLY A 708 -45.42 5.01 2.15
C GLY A 708 -46.14 4.20 3.24
N ASP A 709 -46.32 2.89 3.07
CA ASP A 709 -46.98 1.99 4.03
C ASP A 709 -46.32 0.60 4.01
N ALA A 710 -46.13 0.01 5.21
CA ALA A 710 -45.62 -1.36 5.36
C ALA A 710 -46.62 -2.45 4.95
N LYS A 711 -47.87 -2.08 4.65
CA LYS A 711 -48.94 -3.01 4.23
C LYS A 711 -48.93 -3.36 2.74
N ILE A 712 -48.11 -2.72 1.92
CA ILE A 712 -47.99 -3.05 0.50
C ILE A 712 -47.37 -4.44 0.31
N ALA A 713 -47.72 -5.14 -0.78
CA ALA A 713 -47.28 -6.52 -1.02
C ALA A 713 -45.75 -6.62 -1.17
N GLU A 714 -45.15 -5.56 -1.71
CA GLU A 714 -43.74 -5.41 -2.05
C GLU A 714 -42.86 -5.19 -0.81
N PHE A 715 -43.44 -4.76 0.33
CA PHE A 715 -42.71 -4.36 1.52
C PHE A 715 -41.73 -5.42 2.01
N LYS A 716 -42.18 -6.69 2.05
CA LYS A 716 -41.35 -7.81 2.52
C LYS A 716 -40.12 -8.04 1.63
N GLN A 717 -40.25 -7.80 0.32
CA GLN A 717 -39.16 -7.94 -0.64
C GLN A 717 -38.18 -6.78 -0.51
N ILE A 718 -38.68 -5.55 -0.42
CA ILE A 718 -37.84 -4.35 -0.22
C ILE A 718 -37.10 -4.39 1.13
N ALA A 719 -37.77 -4.78 2.21
CA ALA A 719 -37.13 -4.95 3.52
C ALA A 719 -36.01 -6.01 3.48
N GLY A 720 -36.15 -7.07 2.66
CA GLY A 720 -35.08 -8.03 2.40
C GLY A 720 -33.89 -7.39 1.68
N VAL A 721 -34.16 -6.64 0.60
CA VAL A 721 -33.13 -5.93 -0.19
C VAL A 721 -32.34 -4.93 0.66
N VAL A 722 -33.00 -4.17 1.52
CA VAL A 722 -32.37 -3.22 2.46
C VAL A 722 -31.56 -3.96 3.54
N LYS A 723 -32.08 -5.07 4.06
CA LYS A 723 -31.37 -5.87 5.08
C LYS A 723 -30.07 -6.49 4.55
N ASP A 724 -30.10 -7.00 3.32
CA ASP A 724 -28.96 -7.62 2.63
C ASP A 724 -27.78 -6.65 2.46
N THR A 725 -28.05 -5.34 2.42
CA THR A 725 -27.09 -4.27 2.11
C THR A 725 -26.81 -3.34 3.30
N SER A 726 -27.46 -3.57 4.44
CA SER A 726 -27.37 -2.73 5.65
C SER A 726 -25.96 -2.47 6.18
N LYS A 727 -25.01 -3.40 5.97
CA LYS A 727 -23.59 -3.21 6.35
C LYS A 727 -22.87 -2.22 5.45
N ASP A 728 -23.23 -2.18 4.17
CA ASP A 728 -22.62 -1.31 3.16
C ASP A 728 -23.17 0.11 3.30
N THR A 729 -24.47 0.24 3.58
CA THR A 729 -25.09 1.52 3.96
C THR A 729 -24.42 2.11 5.19
N LYS A 730 -24.16 1.31 6.22
CA LYS A 730 -23.48 1.76 7.45
C LYS A 730 -22.05 2.25 7.18
N ARG A 731 -21.27 1.49 6.41
CA ARG A 731 -19.89 1.86 6.00
C ARG A 731 -19.88 3.17 5.20
N THR A 732 -20.87 3.35 4.34
CA THR A 732 -21.02 4.56 3.51
C THR A 732 -21.40 5.77 4.34
N MET A 733 -22.31 5.61 5.30
CA MET A 733 -22.67 6.66 6.25
C MET A 733 -21.49 7.07 7.13
N GLU A 734 -20.69 6.12 7.61
CA GLU A 734 -19.46 6.40 8.36
C GLU A 734 -18.45 7.20 7.51
N ALA A 735 -18.31 6.89 6.21
CA ALA A 735 -17.43 7.63 5.30
C ALA A 735 -17.95 9.04 4.95
N LEU A 736 -19.27 9.22 4.86
CA LEU A 736 -19.89 10.51 4.54
C LEU A 736 -20.00 11.45 5.76
N LEU A 737 -20.27 10.89 6.96
CA LEU A 737 -20.45 11.65 8.19
C LEU A 737 -19.14 11.93 8.95
N SER A 738 -18.06 11.17 8.71
CA SER A 738 -16.74 11.45 9.30
C SER A 738 -16.03 12.69 8.71
N LYS A 739 -16.67 13.37 7.76
CA LYS A 739 -16.12 14.53 7.02
C LYS A 739 -17.07 15.74 6.97
N MET A 740 -18.11 15.76 7.80
CA MET A 740 -18.94 16.95 8.04
C MET A 740 -18.40 17.79 9.18
#